data_AF-A0A2H5FMM2-F1
#
_entry.id   AF-A0A2H5FMM2-F1
#
_cell.length_a   1.000
_cell.length_b   1.000
_cell.length_c   1.000
_cell.angle_alpha   90.00
_cell.angle_beta   90.00
_cell.angle_gamma   90.00
#
_symmetry.space_group_name_H-M   'P 1'
#
loop_
_entity.id
_entity.type
_entity.pdbx_description
1 polymer ?
#
loop_
_entity_poly.entity_id
_entity_poly.type
_entity_poly.pdbx_seq_one_letter_code
_entity_poly.pdbx_strand_id
1 'polypeptide(L)'
;MTTPLFPPNDGAITIKQGRGGDCYLLAAIDCLLNSGPEGYASLKSLFVEKANGVEVRIKRTEQSKLLQMDKIPGKFLYYYDQMTNQDVFFLDRTRLDEIDRPGVGVASNSLAIKILERLSSYYYVNKGWNHYDPSASVMAHNIPNRHLGYETEFVANLLGVSAQDYLNINDIVKLKTIAPQEPVYIALDWGDVDVYGQRHGAHALRVDKIIPNAQSPGGYEVVLVNPWDNQKRETFNLNDLIQRRSRFATFNINPYQPELVRTLLNQDENIGKAVFADPNLLNMLLKIREGAGFLTQKVIIDCVKLHEKLHFLPVVFNSLPNEKQAKVRSCISNYNGSMHAFFSSLLSVDPNLAQVIFNLVIDQAIREKVRDSKISEKEATSQIEKGFMDYYATGLIYCLTRAGGLRSYFDEGVFNRSFIEKKFPDLIGVKEEQAQKAHMDIERYVNLINQLVVSFESPQFTSVDSINKHEELLLNQLHGIVSDQILYQTKEILGLPSLPAVDKAYLDKINEVKEAAQNKRITEAENFIIEFTKEISALPVAFNHIVMHENVIAHSHELSENLLKFVINSKKLEQAEHILGIPAGQHSPAISEAIKRQSQKIQDSAQEQLLALKKQEIELRFKEMNDIKISFAEHMKTPEDVTIHRLELELELTKAYSRHSWFDVRSLIKEAYEHRIMRIEFEADKAMRRMEGNYSPVGRFGLFAAANTDANPDLTNQAELKI
;
A
#
# COMPACT_ATOMS: atom_id res chain seq x y z
N MET A 1 -2.63 77.98 11.46
CA MET A 1 -2.86 76.81 12.35
C MET A 1 -1.56 76.57 13.07
N THR A 2 -1.60 76.26 14.37
CA THR A 2 -0.42 75.79 15.10
C THR A 2 -0.01 74.41 14.59
N THR A 3 1.29 74.14 14.52
CA THR A 3 1.79 72.81 14.17
C THR A 3 1.45 71.84 15.31
N PRO A 4 0.82 70.68 15.05
CA PRO A 4 0.55 69.71 16.10
C PRO A 4 1.86 69.08 16.59
N LEU A 5 1.84 68.48 17.79
CA LEU A 5 3.02 67.81 18.32
C LEU A 5 3.49 66.68 17.39
N PHE A 6 2.54 65.85 16.96
CA PHE A 6 2.66 64.84 15.92
C PHE A 6 1.51 64.99 14.91
N PRO A 7 1.69 64.67 13.62
CA PRO A 7 0.62 64.69 12.64
C PRO A 7 -0.57 63.81 13.04
N PRO A 8 -1.82 64.20 12.71
CA PRO A 8 -3.00 63.37 12.98
C PRO A 8 -2.87 61.97 12.36
N ASN A 9 -3.45 60.96 13.03
CA ASN A 9 -3.42 59.55 12.61
C ASN A 9 -2.01 58.99 12.36
N ASP A 10 -1.00 59.51 13.08
CA ASP A 10 0.42 59.16 12.94
C ASP A 10 0.95 59.27 11.50
N GLY A 11 0.45 60.31 10.80
CA GLY A 11 0.85 60.62 9.43
C GLY A 11 2.33 61.01 9.26
N ALA A 12 2.82 60.88 8.02
CA ALA A 12 4.22 61.11 7.69
C ALA A 12 4.73 62.50 8.12
N ILE A 13 5.90 62.52 8.74
CA ILE A 13 6.57 63.74 9.19
C ILE A 13 7.45 64.29 8.07
N THR A 14 7.26 65.56 7.74
CA THR A 14 8.11 66.31 6.81
C THR A 14 9.22 67.03 7.57
N ILE A 15 10.42 67.03 7.00
CA ILE A 15 11.60 67.68 7.57
C ILE A 15 12.25 68.51 6.46
N LYS A 16 12.40 69.82 6.71
CA LYS A 16 13.18 70.74 5.87
C LYS A 16 14.12 71.54 6.76
N GLN A 17 15.41 71.24 6.67
CA GLN A 17 16.46 71.86 7.50
C GLN A 17 16.43 73.39 7.42
N GLY A 18 16.64 74.04 8.56
CA GLY A 18 16.75 75.49 8.67
C GLY A 18 18.15 76.01 8.30
N ARG A 19 18.60 77.08 8.98
CA ARG A 19 19.97 77.61 8.86
C ARG A 19 20.96 76.99 9.86
N GLY A 20 20.49 76.05 10.68
CA GLY A 20 21.32 75.27 11.61
C GLY A 20 22.08 74.14 10.91
N GLY A 21 23.20 73.72 11.49
CA GLY A 21 24.02 72.59 11.04
C GLY A 21 23.56 71.25 11.60
N ASP A 22 22.24 71.06 11.71
CA ASP A 22 21.57 69.98 12.44
C ASP A 22 21.27 68.73 11.61
N CYS A 23 21.79 68.66 10.37
CA CYS A 23 21.58 67.54 9.43
C CYS A 23 21.78 66.16 10.05
N TYR A 24 22.76 65.98 10.94
CA TYR A 24 23.01 64.71 11.64
C TYR A 24 21.85 64.29 12.56
N LEU A 25 21.26 65.24 13.29
CA LEU A 25 20.08 65.01 14.13
C LEU A 25 18.86 64.72 13.26
N LEU A 26 18.65 65.54 12.22
CA LEU A 26 17.50 65.40 11.31
C LEU A 26 17.54 64.08 10.52
N ALA A 27 18.70 63.69 9.99
CA ALA A 27 18.87 62.43 9.26
C ALA A 27 18.74 61.21 10.18
N ALA A 28 19.22 61.29 11.43
CA ALA A 28 19.02 60.24 12.43
C ALA A 28 17.55 60.10 12.85
N ILE A 29 16.84 61.21 13.04
CA ILE A 29 15.40 61.23 13.28
C ILE A 29 14.63 60.68 12.07
N ASP A 30 14.99 61.06 10.84
CA ASP A 30 14.39 60.50 9.62
C ASP A 30 14.67 59.00 9.50
N CYS A 31 15.84 58.51 9.91
CA CYS A 31 16.09 57.07 10.02
C CYS A 31 15.13 56.41 11.01
N LEU A 32 15.04 56.90 12.26
CA LEU A 32 14.16 56.32 13.28
C LEU A 32 12.68 56.34 12.85
N LEU A 33 12.22 57.41 12.20
CA LEU A 33 10.85 57.51 11.66
C LEU A 33 10.58 56.52 10.52
N ASN A 34 11.61 56.09 9.80
CA ASN A 34 11.53 55.08 8.74
C ASN A 34 11.87 53.66 9.25
N SER A 35 12.14 53.46 10.55
CA SER A 35 12.30 52.13 11.17
C SER A 35 10.97 51.38 11.39
N GLY A 36 9.85 51.93 10.92
CA GLY A 36 8.51 51.37 11.08
C GLY A 36 7.76 51.93 12.31
N PRO A 37 6.59 51.35 12.65
CA PRO A 37 5.69 51.89 13.67
C PRO A 37 6.33 52.03 15.06
N GLU A 38 7.23 51.11 15.42
CA GLU A 38 7.96 51.15 16.69
C GLU A 38 8.89 52.37 16.78
N GLY A 39 9.50 52.80 15.68
CA GLY A 39 10.40 53.96 15.66
C GLY A 39 9.65 55.27 15.86
N TYR A 40 8.49 55.40 15.20
CA TYR A 40 7.56 56.50 15.42
C TYR A 40 7.05 56.52 16.87
N ALA A 41 6.65 55.35 17.41
CA ALA A 41 6.20 55.22 18.79
C ALA A 41 7.31 55.55 19.80
N SER A 42 8.56 55.14 19.54
CA SER A 42 9.73 55.46 20.36
C SER A 42 9.96 56.97 20.41
N LEU A 43 9.95 57.66 19.26
CA LEU A 43 10.08 59.13 19.20
C LEU A 43 8.92 59.83 19.93
N LYS A 44 7.69 59.33 19.75
CA LYS A 44 6.48 59.85 20.39
C LYS A 44 6.52 59.67 21.92
N SER A 45 7.11 58.58 22.42
CA SER A 45 7.23 58.30 23.85
C SER A 45 8.09 59.32 24.62
N LEU A 46 8.94 60.08 23.93
CA LEU A 46 9.71 61.18 24.52
C LEU A 46 8.84 62.36 24.96
N PHE A 47 7.55 62.41 24.58
CA PHE A 47 6.69 63.57 24.83
C PHE A 47 5.40 63.22 25.57
N VAL A 48 4.97 64.11 26.46
CA VAL A 48 3.67 64.03 27.14
C VAL A 48 2.96 65.38 27.03
N GLU A 49 1.84 65.42 26.30
CA GLU A 49 0.98 66.60 26.23
C GLU A 49 0.31 66.86 27.59
N LYS A 50 0.25 68.14 27.98
CA LYS A 50 -0.42 68.64 29.18
C LYS A 50 -1.37 69.78 28.79
N ALA A 51 -2.33 70.09 29.66
CA ALA A 51 -3.29 71.17 29.40
C ALA A 51 -2.62 72.53 29.11
N ASN A 52 -1.46 72.82 29.70
CA ASN A 52 -0.74 74.08 29.63
C ASN A 52 0.60 74.03 28.86
N GLY A 53 0.94 72.90 28.23
CA GLY A 53 2.27 72.73 27.61
C GLY A 53 2.60 71.29 27.22
N VAL A 54 3.89 71.01 27.04
CA VAL A 54 4.42 69.68 26.69
C VAL A 54 5.60 69.36 27.61
N GLU A 55 5.60 68.16 28.21
CA GLU A 55 6.81 67.59 28.81
C GLU A 55 7.60 66.83 27.73
N VAL A 56 8.92 67.02 27.70
CA VAL A 56 9.86 66.15 26.99
C VAL A 56 10.66 65.37 28.04
N ARG A 57 10.71 64.04 27.90
CA ARG A 57 11.27 63.09 28.87
C ARG A 57 12.40 62.31 28.20
N ILE A 58 13.63 62.73 28.42
CA ILE A 58 14.83 62.12 27.83
C ILE A 58 15.43 61.15 28.85
N LYS A 59 15.79 59.94 28.43
CA LYS A 59 16.43 58.95 29.32
C LYS A 59 17.79 59.47 29.77
N ARG A 60 18.05 59.47 31.08
CA ARG A 60 19.31 60.01 31.61
C ARG A 60 20.48 59.08 31.25
N THR A 61 21.53 59.65 30.67
CA THR A 61 22.76 58.96 30.27
C THR A 61 23.98 59.73 30.77
N GLU A 62 25.20 59.27 30.45
CA GLU A 62 26.42 60.03 30.72
C GLU A 62 26.39 61.43 30.06
N GLN A 63 25.70 61.57 28.92
CA GLN A 63 25.48 62.84 28.24
C GLN A 63 24.73 63.87 29.10
N SER A 64 23.87 63.43 30.02
CA SER A 64 23.14 64.31 30.94
C SER A 64 24.05 65.05 31.93
N LYS A 65 25.31 64.63 32.09
CA LYS A 65 26.34 65.38 32.84
C LYS A 65 26.81 66.64 32.11
N LEU A 66 26.57 66.74 30.80
CA LEU A 66 26.92 67.87 29.95
C LEU A 66 25.83 68.95 29.88
N LEU A 67 24.67 68.72 30.52
CA LEU A 67 23.54 69.65 30.50
C LEU A 67 23.98 71.06 30.92
N GLN A 68 23.78 72.02 30.01
CA GLN A 68 24.09 73.44 30.21
C GLN A 68 23.00 74.09 31.07
N MET A 69 22.96 73.70 32.34
CA MET A 69 21.99 74.11 33.36
C MET A 69 21.88 75.63 33.53
N ASP A 70 22.94 76.37 33.23
CA ASP A 70 22.99 77.83 33.22
C ASP A 70 22.12 78.47 32.12
N LYS A 71 21.81 77.74 31.04
CA LYS A 71 21.11 78.25 29.84
C LYS A 71 19.63 77.95 29.80
N ILE A 72 19.17 77.05 30.67
CA ILE A 72 17.80 76.52 30.78
C ILE A 72 16.79 77.54 31.38
N PRO A 73 17.13 78.30 32.44
CA PRO A 73 16.19 79.22 33.08
C PRO A 73 15.56 80.22 32.11
N GLY A 74 14.28 80.52 32.31
CA GLY A 74 13.50 81.42 31.45
C GLY A 74 13.06 80.83 30.11
N LYS A 75 13.40 79.57 29.80
CA LYS A 75 12.97 78.88 28.55
C LYS A 75 12.28 77.54 28.79
N PHE A 76 12.73 76.80 29.79
CA PHE A 76 12.18 75.50 30.16
C PHE A 76 12.14 75.41 31.69
N LEU A 77 11.15 74.70 32.22
CA LEU A 77 11.28 74.13 33.57
C LEU A 77 11.98 72.78 33.42
N TYR A 78 13.04 72.54 34.18
CA TYR A 78 13.75 71.27 34.18
C TYR A 78 13.74 70.65 35.57
N TYR A 79 13.58 69.33 35.62
CA TYR A 79 13.91 68.51 36.80
C TYR A 79 14.41 67.13 36.38
N TYR A 80 15.10 66.46 37.30
CA TYR A 80 15.49 65.07 37.15
C TYR A 80 14.44 64.18 37.83
N ASP A 81 13.73 63.36 37.06
CA ASP A 81 12.83 62.34 37.58
C ASP A 81 13.63 61.10 37.98
N GLN A 82 13.83 60.96 39.30
CA GLN A 82 14.57 59.86 39.91
C GLN A 82 13.86 58.51 39.77
N MET A 83 12.52 58.48 39.65
CA MET A 83 11.78 57.21 39.57
C MET A 83 11.90 56.58 38.20
N THR A 84 11.87 57.39 37.14
CA THR A 84 12.01 56.92 35.75
C THR A 84 13.43 57.04 35.20
N ASN A 85 14.37 57.60 35.98
CA ASN A 85 15.72 57.98 35.56
C ASN A 85 15.72 58.83 34.26
N GLN A 86 14.98 59.93 34.27
CA GLN A 86 14.76 60.80 33.10
C GLN A 86 15.06 62.27 33.39
N ASP A 87 15.65 62.94 32.41
CA ASP A 87 15.70 64.40 32.31
C ASP A 87 14.34 64.88 31.78
N VAL A 88 13.61 65.69 32.57
CA VAL A 88 12.28 66.17 32.19
C VAL A 88 12.33 67.67 31.95
N PHE A 89 11.92 68.09 30.75
CA PHE A 89 11.80 69.48 30.33
C PHE A 89 10.33 69.80 30.08
N PHE A 90 9.76 70.75 30.81
CA PHE A 90 8.42 71.27 30.52
C PHE A 90 8.51 72.58 29.72
N LEU A 91 7.77 72.61 28.61
CA LEU A 91 7.60 73.74 27.71
C LEU A 91 6.17 74.26 27.86
N ASP A 92 5.99 75.52 28.26
CA ASP A 92 4.68 76.16 28.27
C ASP A 92 4.22 76.55 26.85
N ARG A 93 2.94 76.94 26.71
CA ARG A 93 2.38 77.37 25.41
C ARG A 93 3.16 78.54 24.79
N THR A 94 3.61 79.52 25.59
CA THR A 94 4.39 80.66 25.11
C THR A 94 5.66 80.20 24.41
N ARG A 95 6.39 79.25 25.04
CA ARG A 95 7.60 78.69 24.47
C ARG A 95 7.32 77.83 23.25
N LEU A 96 6.23 77.05 23.25
CA LEU A 96 5.83 76.27 22.08
C LEU A 96 5.52 77.17 20.87
N ASP A 97 4.81 78.29 21.07
CA ASP A 97 4.55 79.28 20.01
C ASP A 97 5.85 79.94 19.51
N GLU A 98 6.83 80.22 20.37
CA GLU A 98 8.16 80.71 19.96
C GLU A 98 8.95 79.69 19.13
N ILE A 99 8.81 78.40 19.45
CA ILE A 99 9.45 77.31 18.72
C ILE A 99 8.79 77.10 17.35
N ASP A 100 7.46 77.27 17.26
CA ASP A 100 6.70 77.04 16.03
C ASP A 100 6.83 78.17 14.98
N ARG A 101 7.30 79.36 15.40
CA ARG A 101 7.48 80.53 14.52
C ARG A 101 8.41 80.22 13.32
N PRO A 102 8.02 80.57 12.07
CA PRO A 102 8.84 80.35 10.89
C PRO A 102 10.18 81.10 10.91
N GLY A 103 11.20 80.52 10.26
CA GLY A 103 12.36 81.26 9.73
C GLY A 103 13.71 81.07 10.43
N VAL A 104 13.78 80.32 11.53
CA VAL A 104 15.03 80.11 12.29
C VAL A 104 15.53 78.67 12.19
N GLY A 105 14.75 77.72 12.71
CA GLY A 105 15.06 76.30 12.76
C GLY A 105 14.37 75.46 11.70
N VAL A 106 14.32 74.16 11.93
CA VAL A 106 13.69 73.16 11.07
C VAL A 106 12.22 73.48 10.76
N ALA A 107 11.86 73.48 9.49
CA ALA A 107 10.48 73.53 9.05
C ALA A 107 9.92 72.10 8.96
N SER A 108 8.92 71.81 9.80
CA SER A 108 8.29 70.50 9.92
C SER A 108 6.78 70.64 10.20
N ASN A 109 6.00 69.64 9.79
CA ASN A 109 4.61 69.44 10.18
C ASN A 109 4.44 68.81 11.59
N SER A 110 5.54 68.60 12.31
CA SER A 110 5.57 68.11 13.70
C SER A 110 6.34 69.09 14.59
N LEU A 111 5.71 69.54 15.68
CA LEU A 111 6.37 70.40 16.67
C LEU A 111 7.43 69.63 17.48
N ALA A 112 7.29 68.29 17.62
CA ALA A 112 8.27 67.43 18.28
C ALA A 112 9.68 67.57 17.68
N ILE A 113 9.80 67.65 16.36
CA ILE A 113 11.09 67.81 15.65
C ILE A 113 11.71 69.18 15.97
N LYS A 114 10.91 70.25 15.96
CA LYS A 114 11.34 71.62 16.29
C LYS A 114 11.77 71.76 17.75
N ILE A 115 11.16 70.99 18.65
CA ILE A 115 11.55 70.92 20.07
C ILE A 115 12.89 70.18 20.22
N LEU A 116 13.07 69.03 19.56
CA LEU A 116 14.29 68.22 19.65
C LEU A 116 15.53 68.89 19.07
N GLU A 117 15.40 69.59 17.94
CA GLU A 117 16.44 70.48 17.40
C GLU A 117 16.99 71.35 18.54
N ARG A 118 16.12 72.17 19.13
CA ARG A 118 16.49 73.14 20.17
C ARG A 118 16.98 72.48 21.46
N LEU A 119 16.36 71.41 21.94
CA LEU A 119 16.78 70.72 23.17
C LEU A 119 18.14 70.04 23.04
N SER A 120 18.47 69.49 21.86
CA SER A 120 19.76 68.81 21.66
C SER A 120 20.96 69.70 22.00
N SER A 121 20.86 71.00 21.72
CA SER A 121 21.94 71.97 21.98
C SER A 121 22.32 72.17 23.45
N TYR A 122 21.42 71.82 24.38
CA TYR A 122 21.67 71.92 25.82
C TYR A 122 22.57 70.80 26.34
N TYR A 123 22.71 69.71 25.57
CA TYR A 123 23.60 68.58 25.86
C TYR A 123 25.00 68.72 25.24
N TYR A 124 25.29 69.81 24.53
CA TYR A 124 26.59 69.98 23.87
C TYR A 124 27.72 70.25 24.87
N VAL A 125 28.90 69.71 24.56
CA VAL A 125 30.16 69.99 25.26
C VAL A 125 30.58 71.44 25.04
N ASN A 126 30.41 71.93 23.81
CA ASN A 126 30.80 73.29 23.45
C ASN A 126 29.77 74.31 23.97
N LYS A 127 30.20 75.13 24.94
CA LYS A 127 29.37 76.13 25.60
C LYS A 127 29.36 77.50 24.90
N GLY A 128 30.04 77.65 23.76
CA GLY A 128 30.29 78.94 23.09
C GLY A 128 29.08 79.68 22.47
N TRP A 129 27.85 79.17 22.60
CA TRP A 129 26.65 79.82 22.05
C TRP A 129 25.96 80.77 23.06
N ASN A 130 25.61 81.97 22.59
CA ASN A 130 24.96 83.02 23.38
C ASN A 130 23.49 82.68 23.67
N HIS A 131 23.20 82.23 24.89
CA HIS A 131 21.87 81.73 25.24
C HIS A 131 20.78 82.81 25.39
N TYR A 132 21.11 84.10 25.35
CA TYR A 132 20.13 85.20 25.40
C TYR A 132 19.42 85.44 24.06
N ASP A 133 19.96 84.94 22.95
CA ASP A 133 19.33 84.99 21.64
C ASP A 133 18.35 83.79 21.47
N PRO A 134 17.05 84.03 21.17
CA PRO A 134 16.06 82.97 20.96
C PRO A 134 16.37 81.99 19.83
N SER A 135 17.26 82.35 18.90
CA SER A 135 17.74 81.52 17.80
C SER A 135 18.99 80.71 18.14
N ALA A 136 19.72 81.06 19.21
CA ALA A 136 21.06 80.52 19.44
C ALA A 136 21.11 79.02 19.75
N SER A 137 20.02 78.41 20.24
CA SER A 137 19.94 76.95 20.36
C SER A 137 20.00 76.25 18.99
N VAL A 138 19.42 76.86 17.94
CA VAL A 138 19.51 76.37 16.56
C VAL A 138 20.89 76.66 15.98
N MET A 139 21.41 77.87 16.20
CA MET A 139 22.75 78.24 15.71
C MET A 139 23.89 77.45 16.40
N ALA A 140 23.66 76.90 17.60
CA ALA A 140 24.61 76.03 18.29
C ALA A 140 24.97 74.77 17.50
N HIS A 141 24.12 74.32 16.57
CA HIS A 141 24.43 73.18 15.68
C HIS A 141 25.55 73.51 14.68
N ASN A 142 25.79 74.78 14.37
CA ASN A 142 26.91 75.20 13.51
C ASN A 142 28.27 75.23 14.25
N ILE A 143 28.30 74.95 15.55
CA ILE A 143 29.52 75.02 16.36
C ILE A 143 30.32 73.71 16.24
N PRO A 144 31.66 73.76 16.05
CA PRO A 144 32.50 72.58 16.01
C PRO A 144 32.68 71.92 17.40
N ASN A 145 33.02 70.63 17.40
CA ASN A 145 33.32 69.83 18.60
C ASN A 145 32.19 69.87 19.65
N ARG A 146 30.95 69.73 19.19
CA ARG A 146 29.74 69.92 20.01
C ARG A 146 29.30 68.68 20.81
N HIS A 147 29.66 67.47 20.41
CA HIS A 147 29.38 66.21 21.13
C HIS A 147 30.67 65.50 21.56
N LEU A 148 30.57 64.64 22.58
CA LEU A 148 31.57 63.59 22.83
C LEU A 148 31.28 62.41 21.89
N GLY A 149 32.33 61.75 21.40
CA GLY A 149 32.17 60.64 20.46
C GLY A 149 31.57 61.06 19.11
N TYR A 150 31.01 60.08 18.41
CA TYR A 150 30.36 60.31 17.11
C TYR A 150 28.97 60.92 17.26
N GLU A 151 28.52 61.62 16.21
CA GLU A 151 27.21 62.26 16.19
C GLU A 151 26.05 61.24 16.24
N THR A 152 26.27 60.01 15.78
CA THR A 152 25.30 58.90 15.87
C THR A 152 25.13 58.40 17.30
N GLU A 153 26.21 58.29 18.08
CA GLU A 153 26.16 57.94 19.50
C GLU A 153 25.44 59.03 20.32
N PHE A 154 25.74 60.30 20.07
CA PHE A 154 25.07 61.44 20.69
C PHE A 154 23.56 61.42 20.44
N VAL A 155 23.12 61.24 19.19
CA VAL A 155 21.68 61.23 18.87
C VAL A 155 21.01 59.97 19.43
N ALA A 156 21.66 58.81 19.40
CA ALA A 156 21.11 57.58 19.99
C ALA A 156 20.86 57.74 21.50
N ASN A 157 21.83 58.28 22.24
CA ASN A 157 21.69 58.60 23.66
C ASN A 157 20.57 59.62 23.93
N LEU A 158 20.45 60.66 23.09
CA LEU A 158 19.39 61.68 23.20
C LEU A 158 17.99 61.10 22.97
N LEU A 159 17.84 60.18 22.01
CA LEU A 159 16.56 59.55 21.65
C LEU A 159 16.25 58.28 22.46
N GLY A 160 17.16 57.82 23.31
CA GLY A 160 17.00 56.62 24.13
C GLY A 160 17.09 55.29 23.36
N VAL A 161 17.69 55.31 22.17
CA VAL A 161 17.88 54.13 21.29
C VAL A 161 19.37 53.72 21.23
N SER A 162 19.69 52.65 20.51
CA SER A 162 21.08 52.24 20.26
C SER A 162 21.52 52.58 18.83
N ALA A 163 22.76 53.03 18.65
CA ALA A 163 23.39 53.18 17.33
C ALA A 163 24.39 52.05 17.08
N GLN A 164 24.46 51.59 15.83
CA GLN A 164 25.51 50.71 15.34
C GLN A 164 26.15 51.36 14.12
N ASP A 165 27.43 51.75 14.25
CA ASP A 165 28.20 52.29 13.13
C ASP A 165 28.80 51.17 12.26
N TYR A 166 28.94 51.43 10.96
CA TYR A 166 29.53 50.53 9.97
C TYR A 166 30.58 51.30 9.15
N LEU A 167 31.76 50.70 8.99
CA LEU A 167 32.88 51.27 8.24
C LEU A 167 32.99 50.70 6.82
N ASN A 168 32.49 49.49 6.58
CA ASN A 168 32.53 48.83 5.29
C ASN A 168 31.23 49.09 4.52
N ILE A 169 31.31 49.81 3.40
CA ILE A 169 30.15 50.07 2.54
C ILE A 169 29.51 48.79 1.98
N ASN A 170 30.29 47.71 1.82
CA ASN A 170 29.76 46.43 1.34
C ASN A 170 28.84 45.76 2.36
N ASP A 171 29.04 46.01 3.67
CA ASP A 171 28.12 45.55 4.72
C ASP A 171 26.76 46.25 4.57
N ILE A 172 26.76 47.52 4.12
CA ILE A 172 25.55 48.31 3.87
C ILE A 172 24.86 47.91 2.57
N VAL A 173 25.62 47.62 1.51
CA VAL A 173 25.09 46.99 0.29
C VAL A 173 24.38 45.68 0.67
N LYS A 174 25.06 44.80 1.42
CA LYS A 174 24.48 43.53 1.87
C LYS A 174 23.27 43.73 2.79
N LEU A 175 23.32 44.70 3.72
CA LEU A 175 22.19 45.04 4.59
C LEU A 175 20.97 45.45 3.77
N LYS A 176 21.13 46.35 2.79
CA LYS A 176 20.04 46.75 1.89
C LYS A 176 19.60 45.64 0.93
N THR A 177 20.44 44.64 0.66
CA THR A 177 20.04 43.44 -0.09
C THR A 177 19.21 42.45 0.76
N ILE A 178 19.50 42.31 2.05
CA ILE A 178 18.74 41.40 2.95
C ILE A 178 17.52 42.08 3.61
N ALA A 179 17.59 43.40 3.82
CA ALA A 179 16.59 44.23 4.47
C ALA A 179 16.43 45.57 3.70
N PRO A 180 15.75 45.58 2.54
CA PRO A 180 15.69 46.78 1.68
C PRO A 180 15.10 48.02 2.37
N GLN A 181 14.16 47.81 3.30
CA GLN A 181 13.50 48.89 4.05
C GLN A 181 14.30 49.38 5.26
N GLU A 182 15.38 48.69 5.67
CA GLU A 182 16.15 49.07 6.86
C GLU A 182 16.73 50.48 6.69
N PRO A 183 16.43 51.45 7.58
CA PRO A 183 16.93 52.80 7.45
C PRO A 183 18.40 52.87 7.87
N VAL A 184 19.25 53.29 6.93
CA VAL A 184 20.68 53.45 7.16
C VAL A 184 21.03 54.93 7.09
N TYR A 185 21.60 55.47 8.16
CA TYR A 185 22.22 56.78 8.22
C TYR A 185 23.55 56.76 7.46
N ILE A 186 23.89 57.84 6.77
CA ILE A 186 25.19 58.07 6.15
C ILE A 186 25.69 59.49 6.47
N ALA A 187 26.90 59.61 7.00
CA ALA A 187 27.66 60.85 7.09
C ALA A 187 28.82 60.82 6.09
N LEU A 188 29.08 61.92 5.39
CA LEU A 188 30.09 61.96 4.32
C LEU A 188 30.61 63.39 4.07
N ASP A 189 31.75 63.50 3.38
CA ASP A 189 32.25 64.78 2.87
C ASP A 189 31.43 65.23 1.65
N TRP A 190 30.57 66.24 1.87
CA TRP A 190 29.54 66.61 0.90
C TRP A 190 30.03 67.52 -0.21
N GLY A 191 30.89 68.48 0.13
CA GLY A 191 31.34 69.51 -0.80
C GLY A 191 32.06 68.99 -2.03
N ASP A 192 32.19 69.87 -3.00
CA ASP A 192 33.04 69.65 -4.16
C ASP A 192 34.51 69.52 -3.76
N VAL A 193 35.28 68.91 -4.66
CA VAL A 193 36.72 68.75 -4.51
C VAL A 193 37.37 70.12 -4.75
N ASP A 194 38.13 70.61 -3.79
CA ASP A 194 38.87 71.86 -3.90
C ASP A 194 40.12 71.74 -4.78
N VAL A 195 40.86 72.85 -4.95
CA VAL A 195 42.10 72.91 -5.73
C VAL A 195 43.24 72.03 -5.19
N TYR A 196 43.09 71.49 -3.97
CA TYR A 196 44.05 70.61 -3.30
C TYR A 196 43.59 69.14 -3.28
N GLY A 197 42.47 68.81 -3.94
CA GLY A 197 41.93 67.45 -3.94
C GLY A 197 41.10 67.10 -2.71
N GLN A 198 40.77 68.06 -1.84
CA GLN A 198 40.03 67.84 -0.60
C GLN A 198 38.56 68.23 -0.75
N ARG A 199 37.65 67.37 -0.26
CA ARG A 199 36.24 67.73 -0.08
C ARG A 199 36.05 68.36 1.30
N HIS A 200 35.29 69.44 1.37
CA HIS A 200 35.00 70.17 2.62
C HIS A 200 33.52 70.08 3.00
N GLY A 201 33.25 70.18 4.30
CA GLY A 201 31.89 70.16 4.85
C GLY A 201 31.34 68.74 5.02
N ALA A 202 31.08 68.35 6.27
CA ALA A 202 30.38 67.12 6.60
C ALA A 202 28.86 67.32 6.43
N HIS A 203 28.19 66.37 5.79
CA HIS A 203 26.73 66.31 5.73
C HIS A 203 26.24 64.91 6.11
N ALA A 204 24.97 64.82 6.51
CA ALA A 204 24.32 63.60 6.94
C ALA A 204 22.99 63.40 6.21
N LEU A 205 22.74 62.17 5.78
CA LEU A 205 21.58 61.77 4.96
C LEU A 205 21.08 60.38 5.43
N ARG A 206 19.92 59.96 4.92
CA ARG A 206 19.48 58.56 5.00
C ARG A 206 19.65 57.87 3.65
N VAL A 207 20.11 56.62 3.63
CA VAL A 207 20.07 55.74 2.46
C VAL A 207 18.65 55.22 2.26
N ASP A 208 18.01 55.65 1.17
CA ASP A 208 16.68 55.18 0.77
C ASP A 208 16.79 53.74 0.24
N LYS A 209 17.58 53.54 -0.82
CA LYS A 209 17.79 52.24 -1.48
C LYS A 209 19.14 52.18 -2.18
N ILE A 210 19.62 50.95 -2.38
CA ILE A 210 20.79 50.63 -3.19
C ILE A 210 20.33 49.78 -4.38
N ILE A 211 20.74 50.14 -5.59
CA ILE A 211 20.29 49.55 -6.84
C ILE A 211 21.53 48.98 -7.58
N PRO A 212 21.58 47.69 -7.90
CA PRO A 212 22.64 47.14 -8.74
C PRO A 212 22.60 47.78 -10.13
N ASN A 213 23.73 48.37 -10.56
CA ASN A 213 23.91 48.86 -11.92
C ASN A 213 25.36 48.61 -12.37
N ALA A 214 25.53 47.63 -13.26
CA ALA A 214 26.83 47.24 -13.80
C ALA A 214 27.55 48.33 -14.63
N GLN A 215 26.83 49.38 -15.05
CA GLN A 215 27.41 50.53 -15.76
C GLN A 215 27.87 51.64 -14.82
N SER A 216 27.41 51.65 -13.57
CA SER A 216 27.76 52.68 -12.58
C SER A 216 29.07 52.33 -11.85
N PRO A 217 30.00 53.29 -11.63
CA PRO A 217 31.26 53.01 -10.93
C PRO A 217 31.05 52.41 -9.54
N GLY A 218 31.69 51.27 -9.29
CA GLY A 218 31.47 50.46 -8.08
C GLY A 218 30.28 49.50 -8.16
N GLY A 219 29.58 49.40 -9.29
CA GLY A 219 28.54 48.39 -9.56
C GLY A 219 27.15 48.68 -8.99
N TYR A 220 26.98 49.79 -8.26
CA TYR A 220 25.71 50.17 -7.63
C TYR A 220 25.46 51.67 -7.69
N GLU A 221 24.19 52.02 -7.75
CA GLU A 221 23.65 53.34 -7.44
C GLU A 221 23.05 53.35 -6.03
N VAL A 222 23.29 54.44 -5.30
CA VAL A 222 22.83 54.64 -3.94
C VAL A 222 21.97 55.88 -3.91
N VAL A 223 20.69 55.71 -3.60
CA VAL A 223 19.72 56.79 -3.51
C VAL A 223 19.66 57.28 -2.06
N LEU A 224 19.95 58.55 -1.86
CA LEU A 224 19.98 59.22 -0.56
C LEU A 224 18.79 60.18 -0.37
N VAL A 225 18.42 60.39 0.88
CA VAL A 225 17.40 61.32 1.36
C VAL A 225 18.09 62.44 2.15
N ASN A 226 17.97 63.66 1.66
CA ASN A 226 18.65 64.81 2.24
C ASN A 226 17.75 65.53 3.27
N PRO A 227 18.18 65.75 4.52
CA PRO A 227 17.37 66.44 5.53
C PRO A 227 17.06 67.92 5.21
N TRP A 228 17.72 68.51 4.20
CA TRP A 228 17.29 69.79 3.62
C TRP A 228 15.84 69.76 3.12
N ASP A 229 15.39 68.62 2.63
CA ASP A 229 14.00 68.32 2.31
C ASP A 229 13.83 66.80 2.23
N ASN A 230 13.33 66.14 3.28
CA ASN A 230 13.25 64.67 3.33
C ASN A 230 12.30 64.04 2.28
N GLN A 231 11.60 64.88 1.52
CA GLN A 231 10.80 64.50 0.35
C GLN A 231 11.63 64.40 -0.94
N LYS A 232 12.85 64.93 -0.96
CA LYS A 232 13.77 64.88 -2.12
C LYS A 232 14.69 63.66 -2.07
N ARG A 233 15.26 63.33 -3.22
CA ARG A 233 16.16 62.20 -3.43
C ARG A 233 17.34 62.62 -4.28
N GLU A 234 18.52 62.08 -3.98
CA GLU A 234 19.77 62.32 -4.69
C GLU A 234 20.45 60.98 -4.98
N THR A 235 21.05 60.80 -6.15
CA THR A 235 21.65 59.52 -6.57
C THR A 235 23.16 59.65 -6.70
N PHE A 236 23.88 58.78 -6.02
CA PHE A 236 25.34 58.65 -6.07
C PHE A 236 25.73 57.28 -6.60
N ASN A 237 26.91 57.15 -7.23
CA ASN A 237 27.50 55.84 -7.48
C ASN A 237 28.30 55.38 -6.25
N LEU A 238 28.44 54.06 -6.06
CA LEU A 238 29.08 53.50 -4.87
C LEU A 238 30.54 53.97 -4.71
N ASN A 239 31.27 54.14 -5.82
CA ASN A 239 32.67 54.54 -5.79
C ASN A 239 32.88 56.00 -5.32
N ASP A 240 31.99 56.93 -5.68
CA ASP A 240 32.04 58.31 -5.16
C ASP A 240 31.76 58.35 -3.64
N LEU A 241 30.86 57.51 -3.13
CA LEU A 241 30.63 57.41 -1.67
C LEU A 241 31.88 56.92 -0.92
N ILE A 242 32.61 55.94 -1.47
CA ILE A 242 33.89 55.48 -0.92
C ILE A 242 34.91 56.64 -0.88
N GLN A 243 35.00 57.44 -1.95
CA GLN A 243 35.91 58.59 -2.02
C GLN A 243 35.54 59.72 -1.06
N ARG A 244 34.26 59.86 -0.70
CA ARG A 244 33.73 60.86 0.25
C ARG A 244 33.90 60.50 1.73
N ARG A 245 34.75 59.50 2.04
CA ARG A 245 35.02 58.99 3.40
C ARG A 245 33.72 58.67 4.17
N SER A 246 32.73 58.10 3.47
CA SER A 246 31.40 57.85 4.04
C SER A 246 31.43 56.91 5.24
N ARG A 247 30.69 57.28 6.29
CA ARG A 247 30.47 56.51 7.52
C ARG A 247 28.98 56.20 7.64
N PHE A 248 28.63 54.96 7.96
CA PHE A 248 27.23 54.53 7.99
C PHE A 248 26.79 54.15 9.39
N ALA A 249 25.49 54.21 9.68
CA ALA A 249 24.94 53.71 10.94
C ALA A 249 23.49 53.23 10.82
N THR A 250 23.04 52.39 11.76
CA THR A 250 21.61 52.11 11.99
C THR A 250 21.20 52.54 13.40
N PHE A 251 19.96 52.98 13.55
CA PHE A 251 19.34 53.34 14.83
C PHE A 251 18.33 52.25 15.23
N ASN A 252 18.62 51.54 16.31
CA ASN A 252 17.96 50.31 16.70
C ASN A 252 17.26 50.51 18.04
N ILE A 253 15.94 50.32 18.06
CA ILE A 253 15.09 50.44 19.25
C ILE A 253 15.33 49.23 20.18
N ASN A 254 15.42 48.03 19.59
CA ASN A 254 15.81 46.83 20.30
C ASN A 254 17.34 46.78 20.46
N PRO A 255 17.89 46.74 21.70
CA PRO A 255 19.33 46.78 21.93
C PRO A 255 20.09 45.53 21.45
N TYR A 256 19.38 44.45 21.11
CA TYR A 256 19.96 43.19 20.63
C TYR A 256 20.03 43.09 19.09
N GLN A 257 19.31 43.96 18.37
CA GLN A 257 19.29 43.99 16.90
C GLN A 257 20.69 44.24 16.27
N PRO A 258 21.55 45.14 16.78
CA PRO A 258 22.91 45.32 16.26
C PRO A 258 23.75 44.03 16.18
N GLU A 259 23.68 43.17 17.19
CA GLU A 259 24.42 41.91 17.22
C GLU A 259 23.83 40.87 16.27
N LEU A 260 22.50 40.79 16.19
CA LEU A 260 21.80 39.93 15.24
C LEU A 260 22.14 40.34 13.80
N VAL A 261 22.05 41.62 13.46
CA VAL A 261 22.43 42.16 12.14
C VAL A 261 23.88 41.84 11.81
N ARG A 262 24.81 42.09 12.74
CA ARG A 262 26.23 41.75 12.55
C ARG A 262 26.45 40.26 12.28
N THR A 263 25.65 39.40 12.88
CA THR A 263 25.71 37.96 12.63
C THR A 263 25.14 37.61 11.26
N LEU A 264 23.97 38.15 10.88
CA LEU A 264 23.33 37.96 9.57
C LEU A 264 24.18 38.45 8.39
N LEU A 265 24.90 39.56 8.54
CA LEU A 265 25.83 40.07 7.53
C LEU A 265 26.98 39.09 7.23
N ASN A 266 27.30 38.19 8.17
CA ASN A 266 28.27 37.11 7.99
C ASN A 266 27.64 35.78 7.49
N GLN A 267 26.37 35.77 7.06
CA GLN A 267 25.67 34.58 6.55
C GLN A 267 25.36 34.66 5.05
N ASP A 268 24.83 33.59 4.50
CA ASP A 268 24.20 33.60 3.18
C ASP A 268 23.04 34.61 3.14
N GLU A 269 22.86 35.31 2.01
CA GLU A 269 21.85 36.36 1.90
C GLU A 269 20.41 35.85 2.09
N ASN A 270 20.12 34.60 1.74
CA ASN A 270 18.77 34.05 1.85
C ASN A 270 18.35 33.89 3.32
N ILE A 271 19.30 33.58 4.21
CA ILE A 271 19.08 33.55 5.67
C ILE A 271 18.69 34.95 6.17
N GLY A 272 19.41 36.00 5.73
CA GLY A 272 19.07 37.38 6.06
C GLY A 272 17.70 37.80 5.53
N LYS A 273 17.44 37.53 4.24
CA LYS A 273 16.15 37.84 3.59
C LYS A 273 14.99 37.14 4.29
N ALA A 274 15.13 35.88 4.67
CA ALA A 274 14.10 35.13 5.39
C ALA A 274 13.78 35.75 6.77
N VAL A 275 14.81 36.17 7.52
CA VAL A 275 14.61 36.82 8.84
C VAL A 275 13.92 38.17 8.71
N PHE A 276 14.30 39.00 7.74
CA PHE A 276 13.71 40.34 7.57
C PHE A 276 12.37 40.34 6.81
N ALA A 277 12.03 39.28 6.09
CA ALA A 277 10.73 39.13 5.43
C ALA A 277 9.59 38.78 6.40
N ASP A 278 9.87 38.20 7.56
CA ASP A 278 8.87 37.87 8.58
C ASP A 278 9.18 38.56 9.93
N PRO A 279 8.43 39.62 10.29
CA PRO A 279 8.57 40.30 11.58
C PRO A 279 8.43 39.39 12.81
N ASN A 280 7.67 38.30 12.72
CA ASN A 280 7.52 37.36 13.83
C ASN A 280 8.78 36.52 14.05
N LEU A 281 9.47 36.14 12.96
CA LEU A 281 10.75 35.44 13.02
C LEU A 281 11.86 36.36 13.56
N LEU A 282 11.92 37.60 13.09
CA LEU A 282 12.84 38.61 13.62
C LEU A 282 12.61 38.84 15.13
N ASN A 283 11.36 39.09 15.55
CA ASN A 283 11.02 39.30 16.96
C ASN A 283 11.32 38.06 17.82
N MET A 284 11.03 36.85 17.32
CA MET A 284 11.38 35.59 18.00
C MET A 284 12.90 35.48 18.21
N LEU A 285 13.72 35.77 17.19
CA LEU A 285 15.18 35.76 17.33
C LEU A 285 15.66 36.81 18.33
N LEU A 286 15.12 38.03 18.31
CA LEU A 286 15.45 39.08 19.27
C LEU A 286 15.12 38.68 20.71
N LYS A 287 13.94 38.10 20.97
CA LYS A 287 13.56 37.57 22.29
C LYS A 287 14.41 36.38 22.74
N ILE A 288 14.77 35.48 21.82
CA ILE A 288 15.72 34.40 22.13
C ILE A 288 17.09 34.99 22.51
N ARG A 289 17.55 36.03 21.81
CA ARG A 289 18.81 36.72 22.12
C ARG A 289 18.77 37.42 23.48
N GLU A 290 17.66 38.07 23.80
CA GLU A 290 17.40 38.69 25.11
C GLU A 290 17.50 37.65 26.24
N GLY A 291 16.72 36.57 26.17
CA GLY A 291 16.64 35.57 27.24
C GLY A 291 17.85 34.63 27.37
N ALA A 292 18.62 34.42 26.28
CA ALA A 292 19.67 33.39 26.26
C ALA A 292 21.10 33.92 26.07
N GLY A 293 21.31 35.24 26.02
CA GLY A 293 22.61 35.89 26.12
C GLY A 293 23.50 35.86 24.86
N PHE A 294 23.28 34.94 23.90
CA PHE A 294 23.92 34.96 22.58
C PHE A 294 23.20 34.11 21.53
N LEU A 295 23.28 34.51 20.26
CA LEU A 295 22.87 33.71 19.10
C LEU A 295 24.10 33.31 18.29
N THR A 296 24.23 32.03 17.95
CA THR A 296 25.27 31.56 17.02
C THR A 296 24.71 31.51 15.60
N GLN A 297 25.60 31.59 14.61
CA GLN A 297 25.26 31.42 13.19
C GLN A 297 24.44 30.13 12.95
N LYS A 298 24.86 29.00 13.53
CA LYS A 298 24.12 27.72 13.44
C LYS A 298 22.70 27.85 13.98
N VAL A 299 22.49 28.46 15.15
CA VAL A 299 21.15 28.62 15.74
C VAL A 299 20.25 29.47 14.85
N ILE A 300 20.77 30.53 14.21
CA ILE A 300 19.98 31.35 13.28
C ILE A 300 19.61 30.54 12.02
N ILE A 301 20.56 29.83 11.40
CA ILE A 301 20.30 28.96 10.24
C ILE A 301 19.24 27.89 10.59
N ASP A 302 19.41 27.20 11.71
CA ASP A 302 18.50 26.13 12.13
C ASP A 302 17.11 26.68 12.50
N CYS A 303 17.04 27.90 13.07
CA CYS A 303 15.78 28.61 13.30
C CYS A 303 15.04 28.96 12.00
N VAL A 304 15.76 29.49 10.98
CA VAL A 304 15.19 29.77 9.65
C VAL A 304 14.67 28.49 9.00
N LYS A 305 15.46 27.40 8.99
CA LYS A 305 15.05 26.09 8.44
C LYS A 305 13.85 25.48 9.16
N LEU A 306 13.76 25.68 10.48
CA LEU A 306 12.59 25.27 11.26
C LEU A 306 11.38 26.13 10.90
N HIS A 307 11.53 27.44 10.72
CA HIS A 307 10.46 28.35 10.30
C HIS A 307 9.92 28.07 8.89
N GLU A 308 10.80 27.68 7.95
CA GLU A 308 10.44 27.25 6.60
C GLU A 308 9.58 25.98 6.60
N LYS A 309 9.83 25.05 7.55
CA LYS A 309 9.03 23.81 7.71
C LYS A 309 7.79 24.00 8.58
N LEU A 310 7.90 24.84 9.61
CA LEU A 310 6.90 25.11 10.64
C LEU A 310 6.58 26.61 10.63
N HIS A 311 5.73 27.05 9.69
CA HIS A 311 5.32 28.46 9.62
C HIS A 311 4.59 28.94 10.90
N PHE A 312 4.09 28.01 11.71
CA PHE A 312 3.48 28.29 13.02
C PHE A 312 4.50 28.37 14.18
N LEU A 313 5.81 28.19 13.94
CA LEU A 313 6.83 28.23 14.98
C LEU A 313 6.81 29.51 15.84
N PRO A 314 6.64 30.74 15.28
CA PRO A 314 6.54 31.95 16.10
C PRO A 314 5.27 31.98 16.96
N VAL A 315 4.19 31.31 16.53
CA VAL A 315 2.94 31.18 17.31
C VAL A 315 3.18 30.29 18.53
N VAL A 316 3.85 29.15 18.34
CA VAL A 316 4.24 28.23 19.43
C VAL A 316 5.25 28.88 20.37
N PHE A 317 6.19 29.67 19.85
CA PHE A 317 7.12 30.43 20.68
C PHE A 317 6.40 31.48 21.54
N ASN A 318 5.50 32.27 20.95
CA ASN A 318 4.79 33.31 21.70
C ASN A 318 3.71 32.75 22.66
N SER A 319 3.26 31.51 22.50
CA SER A 319 2.36 30.85 23.47
C SER A 319 3.09 30.33 24.73
N LEU A 320 4.42 30.21 24.68
CA LEU A 320 5.22 29.87 25.86
C LEU A 320 5.36 31.07 26.81
N PRO A 321 5.34 30.86 28.14
CA PRO A 321 5.78 31.86 29.12
C PRO A 321 7.23 32.32 28.86
N ASN A 322 7.55 33.57 29.21
CA ASN A 322 8.88 34.17 28.97
C ASN A 322 10.04 33.30 29.51
N GLU A 323 9.88 32.69 30.69
CA GLU A 323 10.86 31.77 31.29
C GLU A 323 11.16 30.52 30.43
N LYS A 324 10.18 30.08 29.64
CA LYS A 324 10.29 28.93 28.73
C LYS A 324 10.78 29.36 27.35
N GLN A 325 10.45 30.56 26.89
CA GLN A 325 10.95 31.12 25.62
C GLN A 325 12.50 31.10 25.55
N ALA A 326 13.19 31.46 26.65
CA ALA A 326 14.65 31.38 26.73
C ALA A 326 15.21 29.96 26.48
N LYS A 327 14.46 28.91 26.83
CA LYS A 327 14.86 27.50 26.61
C LYS A 327 14.70 27.08 25.15
N VAL A 328 13.89 27.74 24.34
CA VAL A 328 13.68 27.38 22.92
C VAL A 328 14.98 27.43 22.12
N ARG A 329 15.96 28.24 22.53
CA ARG A 329 17.33 28.22 21.97
C ARG A 329 17.97 26.83 21.99
N SER A 330 17.83 26.09 23.09
CA SER A 330 18.40 24.74 23.20
C SER A 330 17.61 23.75 22.33
N CYS A 331 16.30 23.88 22.23
CA CYS A 331 15.46 23.12 21.31
C CYS A 331 15.92 23.30 19.84
N ILE A 332 16.14 24.55 19.41
CA ILE A 332 16.67 24.86 18.07
C ILE A 332 18.08 24.27 17.88
N SER A 333 18.95 24.38 18.89
CA SER A 333 20.30 23.80 18.86
C SER A 333 20.28 22.26 18.73
N ASN A 334 19.27 21.62 19.31
CA ASN A 334 19.04 20.17 19.29
C ASN A 334 18.39 19.67 17.99
N TYR A 335 17.88 20.54 17.12
CA TYR A 335 17.28 20.16 15.83
C TYR A 335 18.24 19.29 15.00
N ASN A 336 19.42 19.81 14.68
CA ASN A 336 20.46 19.13 13.91
C ASN A 336 19.95 18.43 12.62
N GLY A 337 18.86 18.94 12.01
CA GLY A 337 18.19 18.38 10.84
C GLY A 337 16.99 17.45 11.12
N SER A 338 16.81 16.96 12.36
CA SER A 338 15.74 16.04 12.77
C SER A 338 14.57 16.78 13.43
N MET A 339 13.37 16.62 12.87
CA MET A 339 12.15 17.20 13.44
C MET A 339 11.80 16.52 14.77
N HIS A 340 11.99 15.19 14.87
CA HIS A 340 11.89 14.46 16.13
C HIS A 340 12.78 15.01 17.25
N ALA A 341 14.06 15.33 16.96
CA ALA A 341 14.96 15.87 17.98
C ALA A 341 14.52 17.27 18.46
N PHE A 342 14.09 18.14 17.54
CA PHE A 342 13.52 19.45 17.88
C PHE A 342 12.25 19.31 18.73
N PHE A 343 11.26 18.53 18.29
CA PHE A 343 9.99 18.38 19.01
C PHE A 343 10.16 17.69 20.36
N SER A 344 10.99 16.64 20.45
CA SER A 344 11.33 16.01 21.74
C SER A 344 11.93 17.01 22.73
N SER A 345 12.82 17.88 22.24
CA SER A 345 13.43 18.93 23.07
C SER A 345 12.49 20.09 23.38
N LEU A 346 11.43 20.32 22.60
CA LEU A 346 10.43 21.37 22.84
C LEU A 346 9.34 20.88 23.81
N LEU A 347 8.89 19.64 23.66
CA LEU A 347 7.90 19.01 24.53
C LEU A 347 8.45 18.70 25.93
N SER A 348 9.77 18.60 26.10
CA SER A 348 10.39 18.57 27.43
C SER A 348 10.43 19.94 28.13
N VAL A 349 10.33 21.05 27.37
CA VAL A 349 10.17 22.41 27.92
C VAL A 349 8.70 22.66 28.29
N ASP A 350 7.76 22.23 27.45
CA ASP A 350 6.33 22.24 27.79
C ASP A 350 5.55 21.09 27.16
N PRO A 351 5.21 20.04 27.94
CA PRO A 351 4.40 18.91 27.45
C PRO A 351 3.00 19.31 26.96
N ASN A 352 2.44 20.43 27.45
CA ASN A 352 1.10 20.87 27.08
C ASN A 352 1.03 21.38 25.63
N LEU A 353 2.18 21.72 25.02
CA LEU A 353 2.24 22.10 23.61
C LEU A 353 1.93 20.93 22.67
N ALA A 354 2.00 19.67 23.12
CA ALA A 354 1.87 18.51 22.24
C ALA A 354 0.58 18.55 21.38
N GLN A 355 -0.58 18.79 22.00
CA GLN A 355 -1.85 18.87 21.28
C GLN A 355 -1.99 20.16 20.46
N VAL A 356 -1.39 21.26 20.93
CA VAL A 356 -1.39 22.56 20.24
C VAL A 356 -0.60 22.47 18.93
N ILE A 357 0.61 21.90 18.97
CA ILE A 357 1.46 21.65 17.80
C ILE A 357 0.75 20.68 16.84
N PHE A 358 0.13 19.61 17.34
CA PHE A 358 -0.62 18.67 16.49
C PHE A 358 -1.76 19.36 15.73
N ASN A 359 -2.52 20.24 16.39
CA ASN A 359 -3.56 21.05 15.73
C ASN A 359 -2.95 21.97 14.65
N LEU A 360 -1.89 22.71 14.97
CA LEU A 360 -1.25 23.64 14.03
C LEU A 360 -0.64 22.94 12.80
N VAL A 361 -0.15 21.70 12.97
CA VAL A 361 0.29 20.82 11.88
C VAL A 361 -0.89 20.41 10.98
N ILE A 362 -2.05 20.07 11.56
CA ILE A 362 -3.27 19.79 10.79
C ILE A 362 -3.70 21.03 10.00
N ASP A 363 -3.74 22.20 10.64
CA ASP A 363 -4.12 23.45 9.97
C ASP A 363 -3.15 23.82 8.83
N GLN A 364 -1.85 23.55 9.01
CA GLN A 364 -0.85 23.70 7.94
C GLN A 364 -1.09 22.70 6.80
N ALA A 365 -1.37 21.43 7.11
CA ALA A 365 -1.68 20.41 6.11
C ALA A 365 -2.95 20.74 5.32
N ILE A 366 -3.98 21.30 5.96
CA ILE A 366 -5.20 21.80 5.30
C ILE A 366 -4.83 22.93 4.32
N ARG A 367 -4.11 23.97 4.78
CA ARG A 367 -3.69 25.10 3.92
C ARG A 367 -2.85 24.67 2.73
N GLU A 368 -1.87 23.81 2.92
CA GLU A 368 -1.05 23.27 1.84
C GLU A 368 -1.90 22.46 0.85
N LYS A 369 -2.82 21.64 1.33
CA LYS A 369 -3.66 20.81 0.46
C LYS A 369 -4.69 21.63 -0.34
N VAL A 370 -5.26 22.69 0.25
CA VAL A 370 -6.08 23.70 -0.45
C VAL A 370 -5.26 24.36 -1.57
N ARG A 371 -4.03 24.81 -1.29
CA ARG A 371 -3.14 25.45 -2.26
C ARG A 371 -2.74 24.50 -3.40
N ASP A 372 -2.25 23.31 -3.06
CA ASP A 372 -1.60 22.40 -3.99
C ASP A 372 -2.61 21.60 -4.83
N SER A 373 -3.76 21.25 -4.26
CA SER A 373 -4.84 20.52 -4.96
C SER A 373 -5.97 21.42 -5.49
N LYS A 374 -5.96 22.73 -5.16
CA LYS A 374 -6.99 23.72 -5.56
C LYS A 374 -8.43 23.32 -5.15
N ILE A 375 -8.55 22.68 -3.99
CA ILE A 375 -9.83 22.23 -3.41
C ILE A 375 -10.33 23.19 -2.32
N SER A 376 -11.60 23.09 -1.95
CA SER A 376 -12.14 23.85 -0.81
C SER A 376 -11.52 23.39 0.52
N GLU A 377 -11.50 24.28 1.52
CA GLU A 377 -11.02 23.95 2.86
C GLU A 377 -11.78 22.78 3.49
N LYS A 378 -13.11 22.75 3.35
CA LYS A 378 -13.97 21.65 3.82
C LYS A 378 -13.58 20.30 3.20
N GLU A 379 -13.25 20.29 1.91
CA GLU A 379 -12.80 19.08 1.20
C GLU A 379 -11.39 18.67 1.64
N ALA A 380 -10.47 19.62 1.83
CA ALA A 380 -9.14 19.34 2.36
C ALA A 380 -9.19 18.72 3.76
N THR A 381 -10.02 19.27 4.65
CA THR A 381 -10.27 18.75 6.01
C THR A 381 -10.84 17.34 5.95
N SER A 382 -11.93 17.11 5.22
CA SER A 382 -12.57 15.80 5.02
C SER A 382 -11.57 14.72 4.59
N GLN A 383 -10.71 15.02 3.61
CA GLN A 383 -9.70 14.06 3.15
C GLN A 383 -8.56 13.83 4.15
N ILE A 384 -8.25 14.80 5.01
CA ILE A 384 -7.23 14.66 6.06
C ILE A 384 -7.80 13.82 7.22
N GLU A 385 -9.04 14.08 7.62
CA GLU A 385 -9.79 13.28 8.60
C GLU A 385 -9.92 11.82 8.13
N LYS A 386 -10.32 11.59 6.87
CA LYS A 386 -10.32 10.24 6.28
C LYS A 386 -8.94 9.57 6.36
N GLY A 387 -7.86 10.30 6.01
CA GLY A 387 -6.50 9.79 6.09
C GLY A 387 -6.09 9.36 7.52
N PHE A 388 -6.51 10.12 8.53
CA PHE A 388 -6.34 9.73 9.94
C PHE A 388 -7.15 8.49 10.30
N MET A 389 -8.40 8.39 9.84
CA MET A 389 -9.28 7.23 10.11
C MET A 389 -8.78 5.93 9.47
N ASP A 390 -8.17 6.02 8.29
CA ASP A 390 -7.58 4.89 7.58
C ASP A 390 -6.25 4.48 8.24
N TYR A 391 -5.41 5.44 8.63
CA TYR A 391 -4.19 5.18 9.42
C TYR A 391 -4.49 4.59 10.80
N TYR A 392 -5.52 5.06 11.49
CA TYR A 392 -5.88 4.58 12.83
C TYR A 392 -6.29 3.10 12.79
N ALA A 393 -7.13 2.71 11.82
CA ALA A 393 -7.58 1.33 11.66
C ALA A 393 -6.47 0.39 11.16
N THR A 394 -5.74 0.79 10.11
CA THR A 394 -4.78 -0.11 9.44
C THR A 394 -3.36 -0.06 10.01
N GLY A 395 -2.98 1.05 10.66
CA GLY A 395 -1.59 1.36 11.04
C GLY A 395 -0.70 1.79 9.88
N LEU A 396 -1.22 1.89 8.65
CA LEU A 396 -0.43 2.08 7.45
C LEU A 396 -0.13 3.56 7.22
N ILE A 397 1.13 3.95 7.45
CA ILE A 397 1.60 5.34 7.45
C ILE A 397 1.27 6.10 6.15
N TYR A 398 1.13 5.39 5.02
CA TYR A 398 0.82 5.99 3.73
C TYR A 398 -0.63 6.50 3.60
N CYS A 399 -1.54 6.14 4.51
CA CYS A 399 -2.88 6.73 4.60
C CYS A 399 -2.82 8.22 4.99
N LEU A 400 -1.78 8.65 5.72
CA LEU A 400 -1.60 10.05 6.10
C LEU A 400 -1.10 10.90 4.92
N THR A 401 -1.59 12.14 4.82
CA THR A 401 -1.11 13.10 3.81
C THR A 401 0.35 13.48 4.01
N ARG A 402 1.06 13.80 2.92
CA ARG A 402 2.38 14.45 2.98
C ARG A 402 2.31 15.95 3.28
N ALA A 403 1.14 16.57 3.03
CA ALA A 403 0.91 17.98 3.33
C ALA A 403 1.13 18.28 4.83
N GLY A 404 1.71 19.44 5.13
CA GLY A 404 2.10 19.87 6.47
C GLY A 404 3.13 18.97 7.14
N GLY A 405 3.80 18.09 6.40
CA GLY A 405 4.73 17.09 6.95
C GLY A 405 4.05 15.97 7.75
N LEU A 406 2.71 15.87 7.77
CA LEU A 406 1.96 14.98 8.67
C LEU A 406 2.47 13.54 8.65
N ARG A 407 2.60 12.93 7.48
CA ARG A 407 3.15 11.57 7.33
C ARG A 407 4.52 11.41 7.99
N SER A 408 5.45 12.34 7.73
CA SER A 408 6.80 12.30 8.29
C SER A 408 6.81 12.45 9.81
N TYR A 409 5.91 13.25 10.39
CA TYR A 409 5.85 13.40 11.85
C TYR A 409 5.32 12.15 12.57
N PHE A 410 4.43 11.36 11.96
CA PHE A 410 4.07 10.05 12.50
C PHE A 410 5.15 8.99 12.26
N ASP A 411 5.83 9.02 11.10
CA ASP A 411 6.93 8.12 10.74
C ASP A 411 8.16 8.32 11.65
N GLU A 412 8.49 9.58 11.94
CA GLU A 412 9.52 9.98 12.93
C GLU A 412 9.06 9.81 14.39
N GLY A 413 7.84 9.35 14.67
CA GLY A 413 7.33 9.12 16.03
C GLY A 413 7.00 10.38 16.86
N VAL A 414 7.01 11.57 16.24
CA VAL A 414 6.59 12.84 16.88
C VAL A 414 5.12 12.78 17.32
N PHE A 415 4.28 12.18 16.48
CA PHE A 415 2.87 11.89 16.79
C PHE A 415 2.59 10.39 16.72
N ASN A 416 1.56 9.98 17.44
CA ASN A 416 1.09 8.60 17.49
C ASN A 416 -0.45 8.57 17.58
N ARG A 417 -1.04 7.38 17.58
CA ARG A 417 -2.50 7.19 17.59
C ARG A 417 -3.24 7.95 18.71
N SER A 418 -2.63 8.16 19.88
CA SER A 418 -3.29 8.88 20.98
C SER A 418 -3.56 10.37 20.70
N PHE A 419 -2.86 10.98 19.74
CA PHE A 419 -3.17 12.35 19.29
C PHE A 419 -4.44 12.41 18.43
N ILE A 420 -4.69 11.34 17.66
CA ILE A 420 -5.90 11.17 16.86
C ILE A 420 -7.09 10.93 17.81
N GLU A 421 -6.94 10.03 18.78
CA GLU A 421 -7.95 9.73 19.82
C GLU A 421 -8.41 10.99 20.56
N LYS A 422 -7.47 11.83 21.00
CA LYS A 422 -7.77 13.10 21.70
C LYS A 422 -8.43 14.16 20.80
N LYS A 423 -8.17 14.13 19.50
CA LYS A 423 -8.67 15.12 18.54
C LYS A 423 -10.03 14.74 17.96
N PHE A 424 -10.29 13.45 17.80
CA PHE A 424 -11.43 12.89 17.09
C PHE A 424 -12.14 11.78 17.91
N PRO A 425 -12.59 12.06 19.15
CA PRO A 425 -13.15 11.04 20.03
C PRO A 425 -14.43 10.39 19.44
N ASP A 426 -15.32 11.20 18.87
CA ASP A 426 -16.62 10.74 18.34
C ASP A 426 -16.49 9.84 17.11
N LEU A 427 -15.40 9.98 16.35
CA LEU A 427 -15.13 9.20 15.14
C LEU A 427 -14.74 7.74 15.45
N ILE A 428 -14.25 7.45 16.65
CA ILE A 428 -13.83 6.09 17.04
C ILE A 428 -15.03 5.22 17.36
N GLY A 429 -16.03 5.74 18.09
CA GLY A 429 -17.24 4.98 18.46
C GLY A 429 -18.01 4.46 17.24
N VAL A 430 -18.06 5.23 16.16
CA VAL A 430 -18.72 4.84 14.90
C VAL A 430 -18.01 3.65 14.22
N LYS A 431 -16.68 3.51 14.37
CA LYS A 431 -15.94 2.38 13.78
C LYS A 431 -16.09 1.09 14.60
N GLU A 432 -16.25 1.14 15.92
CA GLU A 432 -16.53 -0.08 16.72
C GLU A 432 -17.88 -0.71 16.34
N GLU A 433 -18.93 0.10 16.18
CA GLU A 433 -20.25 -0.35 15.76
C GLU A 433 -20.24 -0.94 14.32
N GLN A 434 -19.53 -0.28 13.39
CA GLN A 434 -19.34 -0.78 12.03
C GLN A 434 -18.51 -2.08 11.99
N ALA A 435 -17.48 -2.20 12.83
CA ALA A 435 -16.67 -3.41 12.93
C ALA A 435 -17.48 -4.59 13.51
N GLN A 436 -18.30 -4.36 14.55
CA GLN A 436 -19.21 -5.39 15.08
C GLN A 436 -20.21 -5.86 14.02
N LYS A 437 -20.82 -4.94 13.28
CA LYS A 437 -21.73 -5.28 12.17
C LYS A 437 -21.04 -6.12 11.10
N ALA A 438 -19.83 -5.74 10.68
CA ALA A 438 -19.04 -6.50 9.72
C ALA A 438 -18.70 -7.93 10.20
N HIS A 439 -18.47 -8.14 11.50
CA HIS A 439 -18.28 -9.48 12.06
C HIS A 439 -19.57 -10.31 12.05
N MET A 440 -20.72 -9.71 12.37
CA MET A 440 -22.03 -10.37 12.26
C MET A 440 -22.36 -10.77 10.82
N ASP A 441 -22.03 -9.91 9.85
CA ASP A 441 -22.23 -10.23 8.42
C ASP A 441 -21.31 -11.40 7.98
N ILE A 442 -20.05 -11.44 8.42
CA ILE A 442 -19.15 -12.60 8.19
C ILE A 442 -19.75 -13.89 8.75
N GLU A 443 -20.19 -13.89 10.01
CA GLU A 443 -20.77 -15.07 10.65
C GLU A 443 -22.05 -15.53 9.93
N ARG A 444 -22.88 -14.59 9.47
CA ARG A 444 -24.05 -14.87 8.65
C ARG A 444 -23.70 -15.56 7.32
N TYR A 445 -22.68 -15.09 6.59
CA TYR A 445 -22.29 -15.73 5.32
C TYR A 445 -21.65 -17.11 5.52
N VAL A 446 -20.83 -17.29 6.56
CA VAL A 446 -20.32 -18.63 6.93
C VAL A 446 -21.48 -19.59 7.24
N ASN A 447 -22.48 -19.13 7.98
CA ASN A 447 -23.68 -19.94 8.26
C ASN A 447 -24.49 -20.25 7.00
N LEU A 448 -24.71 -19.29 6.09
CA LEU A 448 -25.41 -19.51 4.82
C LEU A 448 -24.70 -20.54 3.93
N ILE A 449 -23.37 -20.48 3.86
CA ILE A 449 -22.55 -21.46 3.12
C ILE A 449 -22.70 -22.85 3.76
N ASN A 450 -22.55 -22.95 5.08
CA ASN A 450 -22.62 -24.24 5.79
C ASN A 450 -24.02 -24.87 5.70
N GLN A 451 -25.07 -24.05 5.66
CA GLN A 451 -26.47 -24.48 5.51
C GLN A 451 -26.86 -24.92 4.09
N LEU A 452 -25.99 -24.75 3.08
CA LEU A 452 -26.25 -25.28 1.75
C LEU A 452 -26.30 -26.81 1.80
N VAL A 453 -27.50 -27.36 1.54
CA VAL A 453 -27.77 -28.79 1.60
C VAL A 453 -27.18 -29.49 0.38
N VAL A 454 -26.15 -30.30 0.59
CA VAL A 454 -25.56 -31.17 -0.42
C VAL A 454 -26.25 -32.54 -0.36
N SER A 455 -27.04 -32.89 -1.37
CA SER A 455 -27.64 -34.23 -1.46
C SER A 455 -27.82 -34.68 -2.91
N PHE A 456 -27.48 -35.96 -3.12
CA PHE A 456 -27.60 -36.70 -4.38
C PHE A 456 -28.44 -37.99 -4.20
N GLU A 457 -29.21 -38.10 -3.10
CA GLU A 457 -30.01 -39.30 -2.78
C GLU A 457 -31.29 -39.44 -3.60
N SER A 458 -31.68 -38.38 -4.33
CA SER A 458 -32.95 -38.33 -5.04
C SER A 458 -33.00 -39.28 -6.24
N PRO A 459 -34.12 -39.99 -6.49
CA PRO A 459 -34.21 -41.01 -7.54
C PRO A 459 -34.13 -40.48 -8.99
N GLN A 460 -34.08 -39.15 -9.22
CA GLN A 460 -33.73 -38.62 -10.55
C GLN A 460 -32.24 -38.74 -10.92
N PHE A 461 -31.36 -39.04 -9.95
CA PHE A 461 -29.89 -39.05 -10.16
C PHE A 461 -29.36 -40.43 -10.57
N THR A 462 -29.99 -41.05 -11.59
CA THR A 462 -29.67 -42.40 -12.10
C THR A 462 -28.77 -42.38 -13.33
N SER A 463 -28.13 -41.25 -13.63
CA SER A 463 -27.17 -41.11 -14.73
C SER A 463 -26.08 -40.10 -14.41
N VAL A 464 -24.88 -40.33 -14.95
CA VAL A 464 -23.72 -39.44 -14.81
C VAL A 464 -24.07 -38.00 -15.24
N ASP A 465 -24.81 -37.83 -16.34
CA ASP A 465 -25.22 -36.51 -16.83
C ASP A 465 -26.19 -35.79 -15.87
N SER A 466 -27.09 -36.53 -15.22
CA SER A 466 -28.00 -35.95 -14.22
C SER A 466 -27.27 -35.53 -12.93
N ILE A 467 -26.24 -36.28 -12.54
CA ILE A 467 -25.38 -35.97 -11.39
C ILE A 467 -24.55 -34.72 -11.69
N ASN A 468 -23.90 -34.66 -12.86
CA ASN A 468 -23.05 -33.54 -13.26
C ASN A 468 -23.84 -32.22 -13.35
N LYS A 469 -25.08 -32.23 -13.87
CA LYS A 469 -25.94 -31.04 -13.93
C LYS A 469 -26.37 -30.55 -12.54
N HIS A 470 -26.52 -31.45 -11.57
CA HIS A 470 -26.86 -31.09 -10.19
C HIS A 470 -25.64 -30.60 -9.41
N GLU A 471 -24.46 -31.18 -9.66
CA GLU A 471 -23.17 -30.66 -9.18
C GLU A 471 -22.97 -29.20 -9.64
N GLU A 472 -23.19 -28.92 -10.93
CA GLU A 472 -23.12 -27.56 -11.49
C GLU A 472 -24.14 -26.60 -10.86
N LEU A 473 -25.38 -27.05 -10.63
CA LEU A 473 -26.42 -26.25 -9.96
C LEU A 473 -26.01 -25.85 -8.53
N LEU A 474 -25.51 -26.80 -7.73
CA LEU A 474 -25.07 -26.56 -6.36
C LEU A 474 -23.86 -25.61 -6.31
N LEU A 475 -22.89 -25.79 -7.21
CA LEU A 475 -21.72 -24.90 -7.31
C LEU A 475 -22.12 -23.48 -7.72
N ASN A 476 -23.09 -23.32 -8.64
CA ASN A 476 -23.62 -22.01 -9.03
C ASN A 476 -24.40 -21.32 -7.89
N GLN A 477 -25.19 -22.08 -7.11
CA GLN A 477 -25.85 -21.54 -5.90
C GLN A 477 -24.82 -21.06 -4.88
N LEU A 478 -23.79 -21.87 -4.62
CA LEU A 478 -22.72 -21.53 -3.69
C LEU A 478 -21.92 -20.29 -4.15
N HIS A 479 -21.65 -20.17 -5.46
CA HIS A 479 -21.01 -18.99 -6.04
C HIS A 479 -21.88 -17.73 -5.87
N GLY A 480 -23.21 -17.84 -6.07
CA GLY A 480 -24.15 -16.76 -5.84
C GLY A 480 -24.13 -16.19 -4.41
N ILE A 481 -23.91 -17.04 -3.39
CA ILE A 481 -23.80 -16.61 -1.98
C ILE A 481 -22.55 -15.75 -1.75
N VAL A 482 -21.40 -16.11 -2.35
CA VAL A 482 -20.13 -15.38 -2.14
C VAL A 482 -19.95 -14.16 -3.03
N SER A 483 -20.79 -14.00 -4.06
CA SER A 483 -20.81 -12.84 -4.97
C SER A 483 -21.71 -11.68 -4.49
N ASP A 484 -22.24 -11.75 -3.27
CA ASP A 484 -23.13 -10.72 -2.70
C ASP A 484 -22.42 -9.37 -2.48
N GLN A 485 -23.11 -8.28 -2.81
CA GLN A 485 -22.64 -6.90 -2.65
C GLN A 485 -22.36 -6.52 -1.18
N ILE A 486 -23.08 -7.10 -0.21
CA ILE A 486 -22.84 -6.88 1.22
C ILE A 486 -21.45 -7.43 1.62
N LEU A 487 -21.05 -8.55 1.01
CA LEU A 487 -19.76 -9.19 1.23
C LEU A 487 -18.60 -8.34 0.69
N TYR A 488 -18.82 -7.59 -0.40
CA TYR A 488 -17.90 -6.56 -0.90
C TYR A 488 -17.78 -5.37 0.07
N GLN A 489 -18.92 -4.82 0.54
CA GLN A 489 -18.94 -3.73 1.52
C GLN A 489 -18.25 -4.13 2.83
N THR A 490 -18.41 -5.38 3.27
CA THR A 490 -17.76 -5.94 4.47
C THR A 490 -16.23 -5.95 4.32
N LYS A 491 -15.71 -6.26 3.12
CA LYS A 491 -14.27 -6.17 2.80
C LYS A 491 -13.76 -4.72 2.83
N GLU A 492 -14.52 -3.77 2.29
CA GLU A 492 -14.16 -2.34 2.35
C GLU A 492 -14.14 -1.80 3.79
N ILE A 493 -15.16 -2.12 4.62
CA ILE A 493 -15.26 -1.68 6.01
C ILE A 493 -14.07 -2.18 6.85
N LEU A 494 -13.66 -3.43 6.65
CA LEU A 494 -12.54 -4.05 7.37
C LEU A 494 -11.16 -3.76 6.74
N GLY A 495 -11.12 -3.20 5.53
CA GLY A 495 -9.87 -2.95 4.79
C GLY A 495 -9.13 -4.23 4.37
N LEU A 496 -9.83 -5.36 4.24
CA LEU A 496 -9.24 -6.67 3.96
C LEU A 496 -9.47 -7.10 2.50
N PRO A 497 -8.44 -7.62 1.79
CA PRO A 497 -8.60 -8.08 0.41
C PRO A 497 -9.41 -9.38 0.29
N SER A 498 -9.46 -10.20 1.34
CA SER A 498 -10.26 -11.43 1.42
C SER A 498 -10.79 -11.62 2.84
N LEU A 499 -11.71 -12.56 3.04
CA LEU A 499 -12.32 -12.85 4.35
C LEU A 499 -12.08 -14.33 4.69
N PRO A 500 -10.97 -14.68 5.37
CA PRO A 500 -10.49 -16.06 5.47
C PRO A 500 -11.51 -17.08 6.00
N ALA A 501 -12.43 -16.67 6.87
CA ALA A 501 -13.50 -17.54 7.37
C ALA A 501 -14.53 -17.92 6.29
N VAL A 502 -14.91 -16.95 5.45
CA VAL A 502 -15.84 -17.15 4.32
C VAL A 502 -15.12 -17.91 3.20
N ASP A 503 -13.88 -17.52 2.88
CA ASP A 503 -13.06 -18.17 1.84
C ASP A 503 -12.84 -19.66 2.19
N LYS A 504 -12.58 -19.98 3.46
CA LYS A 504 -12.47 -21.36 3.94
C LYS A 504 -13.80 -22.11 3.83
N ALA A 505 -14.89 -21.58 4.39
CA ALA A 505 -16.19 -22.25 4.35
C ALA A 505 -16.65 -22.55 2.91
N TYR A 506 -16.40 -21.63 1.98
CA TYR A 506 -16.65 -21.80 0.56
C TYR A 506 -15.85 -22.96 -0.05
N LEU A 507 -14.55 -23.04 0.22
CA LEU A 507 -13.69 -24.12 -0.28
C LEU A 507 -14.07 -25.49 0.33
N ASP A 508 -14.35 -25.53 1.64
CA ASP A 508 -14.77 -26.75 2.34
C ASP A 508 -16.09 -27.27 1.73
N LYS A 509 -17.08 -26.40 1.51
CA LYS A 509 -18.38 -26.77 0.89
C LYS A 509 -18.27 -27.13 -0.60
N ILE A 510 -17.32 -26.56 -1.37
CA ILE A 510 -17.02 -27.02 -2.75
C ILE A 510 -16.54 -28.47 -2.73
N ASN A 511 -15.67 -28.82 -1.78
CA ASN A 511 -15.13 -30.19 -1.68
C ASN A 511 -16.24 -31.17 -1.28
N GLU A 512 -17.11 -30.81 -0.34
CA GLU A 512 -18.31 -31.59 0.04
C GLU A 512 -19.23 -31.88 -1.16
N VAL A 513 -19.52 -30.87 -2.00
CA VAL A 513 -20.33 -31.05 -3.22
C VAL A 513 -19.67 -32.03 -4.21
N LYS A 514 -18.37 -31.89 -4.44
CA LYS A 514 -17.62 -32.74 -5.39
C LYS A 514 -17.47 -34.17 -4.90
N GLU A 515 -17.22 -34.37 -3.61
CA GLU A 515 -17.11 -35.69 -2.99
C GLU A 515 -18.46 -36.42 -3.04
N ALA A 516 -19.55 -35.75 -2.67
CA ALA A 516 -20.90 -36.32 -2.75
C ALA A 516 -21.30 -36.69 -4.19
N ALA A 517 -21.00 -35.82 -5.17
CA ALA A 517 -21.22 -36.11 -6.59
C ALA A 517 -20.40 -37.32 -7.06
N GLN A 518 -19.12 -37.40 -6.65
CA GLN A 518 -18.24 -38.50 -7.04
C GLN A 518 -18.67 -39.84 -6.42
N ASN A 519 -19.04 -39.86 -5.14
CA ASN A 519 -19.55 -41.05 -4.46
C ASN A 519 -20.82 -41.56 -5.16
N LYS A 520 -21.74 -40.66 -5.55
CA LYS A 520 -22.93 -41.05 -6.32
C LYS A 520 -22.58 -41.59 -7.71
N ARG A 521 -21.61 -41.00 -8.43
CA ARG A 521 -21.11 -41.53 -9.73
C ARG A 521 -20.57 -42.96 -9.58
N ILE A 522 -19.83 -43.24 -8.50
CA ILE A 522 -19.29 -44.58 -8.20
C ILE A 522 -20.44 -45.58 -7.99
N THR A 523 -21.42 -45.27 -7.14
CA THR A 523 -22.57 -46.17 -6.87
C THR A 523 -23.37 -46.49 -8.14
N GLU A 524 -23.62 -45.50 -9.02
CA GLU A 524 -24.31 -45.77 -10.29
C GLU A 524 -23.47 -46.62 -11.27
N ALA A 525 -22.14 -46.47 -11.26
CA ALA A 525 -21.24 -47.31 -12.06
C ALA A 525 -21.19 -48.76 -11.55
N GLU A 526 -21.16 -48.96 -10.23
CA GLU A 526 -21.25 -50.29 -9.59
C GLU A 526 -22.59 -50.98 -9.93
N ASN A 527 -23.70 -50.26 -9.79
CA ASN A 527 -25.04 -50.74 -10.17
C ASN A 527 -25.10 -51.14 -11.65
N PHE A 528 -24.52 -50.31 -12.55
CA PHE A 528 -24.46 -50.65 -13.97
C PHE A 528 -23.67 -51.93 -14.24
N ILE A 529 -22.51 -52.12 -13.59
CA ILE A 529 -21.73 -53.36 -13.72
C ILE A 529 -22.52 -54.58 -13.22
N ILE A 530 -23.26 -54.46 -12.13
CA ILE A 530 -24.11 -55.54 -11.60
C ILE A 530 -25.20 -55.93 -12.60
N GLU A 531 -25.91 -54.98 -13.20
CA GLU A 531 -26.92 -55.28 -14.22
C GLU A 531 -26.30 -55.84 -15.51
N PHE A 532 -25.20 -55.26 -16.00
CA PHE A 532 -24.54 -55.75 -17.22
C PHE A 532 -23.94 -57.17 -17.04
N THR A 533 -23.52 -57.52 -15.81
CA THR A 533 -23.12 -58.89 -15.42
C THR A 533 -24.29 -59.88 -15.55
N LYS A 534 -25.52 -59.46 -15.20
CA LYS A 534 -26.73 -60.27 -15.41
C LYS A 534 -27.06 -60.40 -16.89
N GLU A 535 -26.93 -59.34 -17.69
CA GLU A 535 -27.15 -59.38 -19.14
C GLU A 535 -26.21 -60.39 -19.83
N ILE A 536 -24.92 -60.39 -19.50
CA ILE A 536 -23.94 -61.38 -19.99
C ILE A 536 -24.37 -62.81 -19.62
N SER A 537 -24.82 -63.02 -18.39
CA SER A 537 -25.24 -64.33 -17.88
C SER A 537 -26.56 -64.83 -18.49
N ALA A 538 -27.39 -63.91 -19.02
CA ALA A 538 -28.68 -64.18 -19.64
C ALA A 538 -28.59 -64.48 -21.15
N LEU A 539 -27.41 -64.35 -21.77
CA LEU A 539 -27.23 -64.64 -23.20
C LEU A 539 -27.60 -66.11 -23.51
N PRO A 540 -28.35 -66.38 -24.59
CA PRO A 540 -28.84 -67.71 -24.91
C PRO A 540 -27.70 -68.63 -25.38
N VAL A 541 -27.72 -69.87 -24.90
CA VAL A 541 -26.79 -70.95 -25.29
C VAL A 541 -27.63 -72.21 -25.55
N ALA A 542 -27.65 -72.70 -26.79
CA ALA A 542 -28.44 -73.86 -27.18
C ALA A 542 -27.84 -74.60 -28.38
N PHE A 543 -27.54 -75.89 -28.22
CA PHE A 543 -26.97 -76.75 -29.28
C PHE A 543 -27.88 -77.91 -29.71
N ASN A 544 -29.00 -78.11 -29.00
CA ASN A 544 -29.94 -79.22 -29.16
C ASN A 544 -30.54 -79.38 -30.57
N HIS A 545 -30.56 -78.32 -31.38
CA HIS A 545 -31.09 -78.30 -32.73
C HIS A 545 -30.05 -78.67 -33.80
N ILE A 546 -28.78 -78.87 -33.41
CA ILE A 546 -27.66 -79.07 -34.34
C ILE A 546 -27.31 -80.56 -34.43
N VAL A 547 -27.50 -81.14 -35.62
CA VAL A 547 -27.33 -82.58 -35.89
C VAL A 547 -26.01 -82.95 -36.59
N MET A 548 -25.15 -81.97 -36.89
CA MET A 548 -23.87 -82.18 -37.60
C MET A 548 -22.69 -81.67 -36.77
N HIS A 549 -21.63 -82.46 -36.69
CA HIS A 549 -20.41 -82.19 -35.91
C HIS A 549 -19.79 -80.81 -36.22
N GLU A 550 -19.56 -80.52 -37.51
CA GLU A 550 -18.95 -79.27 -37.97
C GLU A 550 -19.80 -78.04 -37.58
N ASN A 551 -21.13 -78.16 -37.63
CA ASN A 551 -22.05 -77.10 -37.28
C ASN A 551 -22.05 -76.81 -35.77
N VAL A 552 -21.83 -77.82 -34.91
CA VAL A 552 -21.70 -77.61 -33.45
C VAL A 552 -20.45 -76.77 -33.15
N ILE A 553 -19.33 -77.08 -33.81
CA ILE A 553 -18.08 -76.32 -33.66
C ILE A 553 -18.25 -74.89 -34.20
N ALA A 554 -18.81 -74.72 -35.40
CA ALA A 554 -19.03 -73.41 -36.00
C ALA A 554 -19.93 -72.52 -35.13
N HIS A 555 -21.05 -73.05 -34.63
CA HIS A 555 -21.97 -72.30 -33.78
C HIS A 555 -21.38 -71.98 -32.40
N SER A 556 -20.54 -72.85 -31.84
CA SER A 556 -19.80 -72.56 -30.60
C SER A 556 -18.85 -71.38 -30.77
N HIS A 557 -18.19 -71.27 -31.93
CA HIS A 557 -17.32 -70.14 -32.28
C HIS A 557 -18.13 -68.85 -32.48
N GLU A 558 -19.28 -68.94 -33.17
CA GLU A 558 -20.22 -67.83 -33.38
C GLU A 558 -20.74 -67.24 -32.06
N LEU A 559 -21.24 -68.08 -31.15
CA LEU A 559 -21.72 -67.65 -29.83
C LEU A 559 -20.59 -66.99 -29.00
N SER A 560 -19.37 -67.52 -29.10
CA SER A 560 -18.20 -66.96 -28.41
C SER A 560 -17.80 -65.58 -28.96
N GLU A 561 -17.82 -65.39 -30.28
CA GLU A 561 -17.60 -64.07 -30.89
C GLU A 561 -18.70 -63.06 -30.53
N ASN A 562 -19.96 -63.49 -30.53
CA ASN A 562 -21.09 -62.62 -30.21
C ASN A 562 -21.06 -62.15 -28.75
N LEU A 563 -20.66 -63.02 -27.81
CA LEU A 563 -20.39 -62.65 -26.42
C LEU A 563 -19.31 -61.56 -26.30
N LEU A 564 -18.17 -61.71 -27.00
CA LEU A 564 -17.11 -60.70 -26.97
C LEU A 564 -17.54 -59.37 -27.62
N LYS A 565 -18.23 -59.42 -28.76
CA LYS A 565 -18.78 -58.23 -29.43
C LYS A 565 -19.82 -57.50 -28.57
N PHE A 566 -20.62 -58.22 -27.79
CA PHE A 566 -21.60 -57.63 -26.87
C PHE A 566 -20.91 -56.79 -25.78
N VAL A 567 -19.83 -57.30 -25.18
CA VAL A 567 -19.07 -56.58 -24.16
C VAL A 567 -18.30 -55.38 -24.75
N ILE A 568 -17.51 -55.61 -25.80
CA ILE A 568 -16.59 -54.60 -26.37
C ILE A 568 -17.33 -53.36 -26.89
N ASN A 569 -18.54 -53.51 -27.42
CA ASN A 569 -19.29 -52.39 -28.01
C ASN A 569 -20.07 -51.54 -26.98
N SER A 570 -20.02 -51.87 -25.68
CA SER A 570 -20.79 -51.18 -24.63
C SER A 570 -20.07 -49.93 -24.13
N LYS A 571 -20.32 -48.77 -24.77
CA LYS A 571 -19.82 -47.46 -24.30
C LYS A 571 -20.21 -47.10 -22.86
N LYS A 572 -21.35 -47.64 -22.38
CA LYS A 572 -21.80 -47.46 -20.99
C LYS A 572 -20.94 -48.26 -20.02
N LEU A 573 -20.50 -49.46 -20.40
CA LEU A 573 -19.55 -50.24 -19.62
C LEU A 573 -18.21 -49.52 -19.54
N GLU A 574 -17.68 -49.05 -20.68
CA GLU A 574 -16.43 -48.28 -20.72
C GLU A 574 -16.49 -47.03 -19.81
N GLN A 575 -17.62 -46.30 -19.81
CA GLN A 575 -17.84 -45.16 -18.93
C GLN A 575 -17.90 -45.55 -17.44
N ALA A 576 -18.57 -46.67 -17.09
CA ALA A 576 -18.64 -47.17 -15.73
C ALA A 576 -17.27 -47.66 -15.23
N GLU A 577 -16.54 -48.40 -16.06
CA GLU A 577 -15.20 -48.91 -15.75
C GLU A 577 -14.20 -47.75 -15.57
N HIS A 578 -14.27 -46.70 -16.40
CA HIS A 578 -13.49 -45.48 -16.21
C HIS A 578 -13.81 -44.74 -14.89
N ILE A 579 -15.09 -44.64 -14.50
CA ILE A 579 -15.48 -44.00 -13.23
C ILE A 579 -14.92 -44.76 -12.01
N LEU A 580 -14.80 -46.08 -12.11
CA LEU A 580 -14.24 -46.95 -11.07
C LEU A 580 -12.71 -47.08 -11.14
N GLY A 581 -12.04 -46.34 -12.04
CA GLY A 581 -10.58 -46.34 -12.17
C GLY A 581 -10.00 -47.60 -12.80
N ILE A 582 -10.82 -48.40 -13.50
CA ILE A 582 -10.36 -49.59 -14.21
C ILE A 582 -9.61 -49.17 -15.49
N PRO A 583 -8.38 -49.67 -15.74
CA PRO A 583 -7.60 -49.28 -16.91
C PRO A 583 -8.30 -49.61 -18.24
N ALA A 584 -8.20 -48.72 -19.22
CA ALA A 584 -8.74 -48.94 -20.56
C ALA A 584 -8.19 -50.24 -21.19
N GLY A 585 -9.09 -51.09 -21.70
CA GLY A 585 -8.77 -52.42 -22.22
C GLY A 585 -8.71 -53.54 -21.17
N GLN A 586 -9.00 -53.24 -19.90
CA GLN A 586 -9.30 -54.23 -18.86
C GLN A 586 -10.77 -54.13 -18.48
N HIS A 587 -11.37 -55.27 -18.12
CA HIS A 587 -12.72 -55.31 -17.56
C HIS A 587 -12.69 -55.56 -16.06
N SER A 588 -13.73 -55.13 -15.36
CA SER A 588 -13.90 -55.43 -13.94
C SER A 588 -13.84 -56.94 -13.66
N PRO A 589 -13.44 -57.37 -12.44
CA PRO A 589 -13.41 -58.78 -12.08
C PRO A 589 -14.76 -59.48 -12.27
N ALA A 590 -15.87 -58.79 -11.96
CA ALA A 590 -17.22 -59.32 -12.13
C ALA A 590 -17.57 -59.60 -13.60
N ILE A 591 -17.26 -58.66 -14.50
CA ILE A 591 -17.48 -58.81 -15.95
C ILE A 591 -16.56 -59.90 -16.52
N SER A 592 -15.29 -59.90 -16.13
CA SER A 592 -14.32 -60.91 -16.55
C SER A 592 -14.74 -62.33 -16.13
N GLU A 593 -15.27 -62.47 -14.91
CA GLU A 593 -15.81 -63.74 -14.43
C GLU A 593 -17.10 -64.14 -15.15
N ALA A 594 -18.01 -63.20 -15.40
CA ALA A 594 -19.25 -63.46 -16.16
C ALA A 594 -18.96 -63.94 -17.58
N ILE A 595 -18.05 -63.28 -18.30
CA ILE A 595 -17.57 -63.71 -19.62
C ILE A 595 -17.00 -65.13 -19.52
N LYS A 596 -16.10 -65.40 -18.56
CA LYS A 596 -15.49 -66.72 -18.38
C LYS A 596 -16.53 -67.82 -18.12
N ARG A 597 -17.50 -67.57 -17.22
CA ARG A 597 -18.59 -68.52 -16.90
C ARG A 597 -19.46 -68.78 -18.13
N GLN A 598 -19.79 -67.74 -18.89
CA GLN A 598 -20.64 -67.86 -20.08
C GLN A 598 -19.91 -68.55 -21.24
N SER A 599 -18.64 -68.27 -21.48
CA SER A 599 -17.79 -69.01 -22.43
C SER A 599 -17.66 -70.49 -22.05
N GLN A 600 -17.47 -70.80 -20.76
CA GLN A 600 -17.45 -72.18 -20.30
C GLN A 600 -18.79 -72.89 -20.57
N LYS A 601 -19.92 -72.23 -20.28
CA LYS A 601 -21.26 -72.77 -20.58
C LYS A 601 -21.48 -73.03 -22.08
N ILE A 602 -20.96 -72.18 -22.97
CA ILE A 602 -20.97 -72.40 -24.43
C ILE A 602 -20.16 -73.67 -24.77
N GLN A 603 -18.95 -73.79 -24.23
CA GLN A 603 -18.06 -74.94 -24.46
C GLN A 603 -18.65 -76.26 -23.93
N ASP A 604 -19.18 -76.26 -22.71
CA ASP A 604 -19.77 -77.44 -22.08
C ASP A 604 -21.01 -77.92 -22.87
N SER A 605 -21.90 -76.99 -23.23
CA SER A 605 -23.11 -77.31 -24.01
C SER A 605 -22.79 -77.83 -25.41
N ALA A 606 -21.72 -77.31 -26.05
CA ALA A 606 -21.22 -77.83 -27.31
C ALA A 606 -20.66 -79.25 -27.15
N GLN A 607 -19.88 -79.50 -26.09
CA GLN A 607 -19.28 -80.80 -25.80
C GLN A 607 -20.33 -81.86 -25.46
N GLU A 608 -21.37 -81.51 -24.70
CA GLU A 608 -22.52 -82.39 -24.44
C GLU A 608 -23.22 -82.80 -25.75
N GLN A 609 -23.47 -81.86 -26.66
CA GLN A 609 -24.07 -82.16 -27.96
C GLN A 609 -23.15 -83.04 -28.82
N LEU A 610 -21.83 -82.79 -28.83
CA LEU A 610 -20.86 -83.66 -29.53
C LEU A 610 -20.85 -85.09 -28.96
N LEU A 611 -20.95 -85.25 -27.64
CA LEU A 611 -21.06 -86.57 -26.99
C LEU A 611 -22.38 -87.26 -27.34
N ALA A 612 -23.50 -86.53 -27.39
CA ALA A 612 -24.79 -87.06 -27.82
C ALA A 612 -24.76 -87.55 -29.28
N LEU A 613 -24.18 -86.76 -30.19
CA LEU A 613 -23.98 -87.15 -31.59
C LEU A 613 -23.03 -88.35 -31.72
N LYS A 614 -21.95 -88.41 -30.93
CA LYS A 614 -21.06 -89.58 -30.89
C LYS A 614 -21.80 -90.85 -30.45
N LYS A 615 -22.67 -90.74 -29.43
CA LYS A 615 -23.49 -91.86 -28.95
C LYS A 615 -24.48 -92.34 -30.01
N GLN A 616 -25.17 -91.42 -30.69
CA GLN A 616 -26.10 -91.74 -31.78
C GLN A 616 -25.39 -92.45 -32.95
N GLU A 617 -24.20 -92.00 -33.35
CA GLU A 617 -23.39 -92.66 -34.36
C GLU A 617 -23.00 -94.09 -33.93
N ILE A 618 -22.57 -94.29 -32.68
CA ILE A 618 -22.24 -95.62 -32.13
C ILE A 618 -23.47 -96.55 -32.17
N GLU A 619 -24.63 -96.09 -31.70
CA GLU A 619 -25.89 -96.84 -31.71
C GLU A 619 -26.30 -97.21 -33.15
N LEU A 620 -26.15 -96.28 -34.09
CA LEU A 620 -26.42 -96.49 -35.51
C LEU A 620 -25.46 -97.53 -36.13
N ARG A 621 -24.17 -97.53 -35.80
CA ARG A 621 -23.22 -98.57 -36.25
C ARG A 621 -23.50 -99.94 -35.64
N PHE A 622 -23.82 -100.01 -34.34
CA PHE A 622 -24.22 -101.29 -33.74
C PHE A 622 -25.48 -101.85 -34.40
N LYS A 623 -26.44 -100.99 -34.78
CA LYS A 623 -27.62 -101.39 -35.53
C LYS A 623 -27.25 -101.88 -36.94
N GLU A 624 -26.49 -101.10 -37.71
CA GLU A 624 -26.05 -101.49 -39.06
C GLU A 624 -25.33 -102.85 -39.07
N MET A 625 -24.41 -103.09 -38.13
CA MET A 625 -23.72 -104.39 -38.00
C MET A 625 -24.65 -105.53 -37.54
N ASN A 626 -25.71 -105.23 -36.79
CA ASN A 626 -26.66 -106.23 -36.32
C ASN A 626 -27.77 -106.57 -37.32
N ASP A 627 -28.12 -105.65 -38.21
CA ASP A 627 -29.07 -105.89 -39.29
C ASP A 627 -28.47 -106.77 -40.41
N ILE A 628 -27.14 -106.98 -40.44
CA ILE A 628 -26.48 -107.96 -41.32
C ILE A 628 -26.96 -109.38 -41.02
N LYS A 629 -27.66 -109.97 -41.99
CA LYS A 629 -28.32 -111.26 -41.88
C LYS A 629 -27.36 -112.42 -42.21
N ILE A 630 -26.67 -112.93 -41.19
CA ILE A 630 -25.85 -114.14 -41.30
C ILE A 630 -26.76 -115.35 -41.53
N SER A 631 -26.75 -115.93 -42.74
CA SER A 631 -27.62 -117.06 -43.09
C SER A 631 -27.07 -117.85 -44.29
N PHE A 632 -26.38 -118.95 -44.03
CA PHE A 632 -25.96 -119.89 -45.08
C PHE A 632 -27.15 -120.80 -45.46
N ALA A 633 -27.71 -120.57 -46.64
CA ALA A 633 -28.95 -121.20 -47.10
C ALA A 633 -28.71 -122.57 -47.75
N GLU A 634 -29.70 -123.46 -47.67
CA GLU A 634 -29.64 -124.83 -48.21
C GLU A 634 -29.44 -124.92 -49.73
N HIS A 635 -29.52 -123.80 -50.46
CA HIS A 635 -29.28 -123.75 -51.90
C HIS A 635 -27.82 -123.52 -52.30
N MET A 636 -26.91 -123.30 -51.32
CA MET A 636 -25.47 -123.36 -51.54
C MET A 636 -25.11 -124.82 -51.82
N LYS A 637 -24.54 -125.11 -53.00
CA LYS A 637 -24.35 -126.47 -53.49
C LYS A 637 -22.93 -126.97 -53.35
N THR A 638 -21.96 -126.06 -53.21
CA THR A 638 -20.55 -126.41 -53.05
C THR A 638 -19.88 -125.67 -51.89
N PRO A 639 -18.74 -126.17 -51.39
CA PRO A 639 -17.89 -125.46 -50.42
C PRO A 639 -17.45 -124.06 -50.87
N GLU A 640 -17.28 -123.85 -52.18
CA GLU A 640 -16.93 -122.57 -52.78
C GLU A 640 -18.07 -121.55 -52.62
N ASP A 641 -19.34 -121.95 -52.81
CA ASP A 641 -20.51 -121.08 -52.59
C ASP A 641 -20.53 -120.53 -51.15
N VAL A 642 -20.28 -121.40 -50.17
CA VAL A 642 -20.21 -121.03 -48.74
C VAL A 642 -19.05 -120.08 -48.48
N THR A 643 -17.89 -120.33 -49.09
CA THR A 643 -16.69 -119.50 -48.92
C THR A 643 -16.87 -118.11 -49.53
N ILE A 644 -17.47 -118.00 -50.72
CA ILE A 644 -17.79 -116.73 -51.36
C ILE A 644 -18.77 -115.94 -50.49
N HIS A 645 -19.86 -116.56 -50.05
CA HIS A 645 -20.85 -115.85 -49.24
C HIS A 645 -20.32 -115.42 -47.86
N ARG A 646 -19.40 -116.20 -47.27
CA ARG A 646 -18.69 -115.80 -46.04
C ARG A 646 -17.90 -114.50 -46.25
N LEU A 647 -17.15 -114.41 -47.36
CA LEU A 647 -16.37 -113.22 -47.72
C LEU A 647 -17.26 -112.01 -48.07
N GLU A 648 -18.44 -112.23 -48.66
CA GLU A 648 -19.43 -111.16 -48.88
C GLU A 648 -19.92 -110.57 -47.56
N LEU A 649 -20.32 -111.42 -46.60
CA LEU A 649 -20.77 -111.01 -45.27
C LEU A 649 -19.64 -110.32 -44.46
N GLU A 650 -18.42 -110.85 -44.53
CA GLU A 650 -17.23 -110.20 -43.96
C GLU A 650 -16.98 -108.81 -44.57
N LEU A 651 -17.16 -108.66 -45.89
CA LEU A 651 -16.99 -107.38 -46.59
C LEU A 651 -18.09 -106.36 -46.23
N GLU A 652 -19.35 -106.79 -46.11
CA GLU A 652 -20.44 -105.91 -45.62
C GLU A 652 -20.20 -105.46 -44.18
N LEU A 653 -19.82 -106.38 -43.30
CA LEU A 653 -19.49 -106.08 -41.92
C LEU A 653 -18.26 -105.16 -41.82
N THR A 654 -17.25 -105.38 -42.66
CA THR A 654 -16.08 -104.51 -42.79
C THR A 654 -16.47 -103.12 -43.26
N LYS A 655 -17.40 -102.97 -44.22
CA LYS A 655 -17.91 -101.67 -44.67
C LYS A 655 -18.64 -100.93 -43.54
N ALA A 656 -19.50 -101.61 -42.77
CA ALA A 656 -20.19 -101.02 -41.62
C ALA A 656 -19.22 -100.54 -40.53
N TYR A 657 -18.19 -101.34 -40.24
CA TYR A 657 -17.13 -101.02 -39.27
C TYR A 657 -16.17 -99.91 -39.72
N SER A 658 -15.80 -99.90 -41.01
CA SER A 658 -14.77 -98.99 -41.56
C SER A 658 -15.31 -97.73 -42.24
N ARG A 659 -16.62 -97.63 -42.50
CA ARG A 659 -17.25 -96.42 -43.07
C ARG A 659 -16.83 -95.19 -42.27
N HIS A 660 -16.36 -94.18 -42.98
CA HIS A 660 -15.84 -92.94 -42.40
C HIS A 660 -16.85 -92.31 -41.41
N SER A 661 -16.33 -91.78 -40.31
CA SER A 661 -17.09 -91.11 -39.26
C SER A 661 -16.26 -89.95 -38.70
N TRP A 662 -16.94 -88.89 -38.30
CA TRP A 662 -16.32 -87.74 -37.60
C TRP A 662 -15.79 -88.11 -36.21
N PHE A 663 -16.31 -89.19 -35.63
CA PHE A 663 -15.89 -89.69 -34.34
C PHE A 663 -15.04 -90.95 -34.51
N ASP A 664 -13.92 -91.06 -33.78
CA ASP A 664 -13.27 -92.35 -33.63
C ASP A 664 -14.11 -93.25 -32.71
N VAL A 665 -14.95 -94.05 -33.36
CA VAL A 665 -15.86 -95.04 -32.75
C VAL A 665 -15.36 -96.46 -32.95
N ARG A 666 -14.33 -96.69 -33.79
CA ARG A 666 -13.86 -98.02 -34.18
C ARG A 666 -13.46 -98.87 -32.98
N SER A 667 -12.71 -98.30 -32.04
CA SER A 667 -12.36 -98.96 -30.77
C SER A 667 -13.56 -99.36 -29.92
N LEU A 668 -14.65 -98.59 -29.96
CA LEU A 668 -15.86 -98.78 -29.16
C LEU A 668 -16.83 -99.82 -29.77
N ILE A 669 -16.81 -99.98 -31.09
CA ILE A 669 -17.65 -100.96 -31.81
C ILE A 669 -16.89 -102.25 -32.18
N LYS A 670 -15.58 -102.32 -31.90
CA LYS A 670 -14.67 -103.42 -32.24
C LYS A 670 -15.15 -104.77 -31.73
N GLU A 671 -15.58 -104.85 -30.47
CA GLU A 671 -15.98 -106.13 -29.85
C GLU A 671 -17.22 -106.74 -30.54
N ALA A 672 -18.21 -105.91 -30.91
CA ALA A 672 -19.37 -106.38 -31.67
C ALA A 672 -19.03 -106.79 -33.11
N TYR A 673 -18.06 -106.10 -33.73
CA TYR A 673 -17.51 -106.49 -35.03
C TYR A 673 -16.82 -107.86 -34.96
N GLU A 674 -15.93 -108.07 -33.98
CA GLU A 674 -15.23 -109.35 -33.76
C GLU A 674 -16.22 -110.48 -33.43
N HIS A 675 -17.20 -110.23 -32.57
CA HIS A 675 -18.26 -111.19 -32.27
C HIS A 675 -19.14 -111.52 -33.49
N ARG A 676 -19.39 -110.55 -34.39
CA ARG A 676 -20.10 -110.79 -35.65
C ARG A 676 -19.25 -111.58 -36.65
N ILE A 677 -17.94 -111.36 -36.75
CA ILE A 677 -17.05 -112.21 -37.55
C ILE A 677 -17.06 -113.65 -37.04
N MET A 678 -16.85 -113.89 -35.73
CA MET A 678 -16.86 -115.25 -35.17
C MET A 678 -18.19 -115.97 -35.46
N ARG A 679 -19.32 -115.26 -35.50
CA ARG A 679 -20.62 -115.84 -35.87
C ARG A 679 -20.76 -116.12 -37.37
N ILE A 680 -20.17 -115.32 -38.25
CA ILE A 680 -20.09 -115.59 -39.69
C ILE A 680 -19.27 -116.87 -39.91
N GLU A 681 -18.09 -116.97 -39.30
CA GLU A 681 -17.20 -118.14 -39.38
C GLU A 681 -17.87 -119.42 -38.85
N PHE A 682 -18.53 -119.35 -37.68
CA PHE A 682 -19.20 -120.49 -37.07
C PHE A 682 -20.37 -121.04 -37.92
N GLU A 683 -21.24 -120.17 -38.45
CA GLU A 683 -22.34 -120.64 -39.31
C GLU A 683 -21.84 -121.10 -40.69
N ALA A 684 -20.70 -120.57 -41.19
CA ALA A 684 -20.04 -121.07 -42.39
C ALA A 684 -19.47 -122.49 -42.18
N ASP A 685 -18.71 -122.72 -41.11
CA ASP A 685 -18.17 -124.05 -40.76
C ASP A 685 -19.30 -125.08 -40.56
N LYS A 686 -20.38 -124.68 -39.90
CA LYS A 686 -21.58 -125.50 -39.74
C LYS A 686 -22.28 -125.81 -41.06
N ALA A 687 -22.25 -124.90 -42.04
CA ALA A 687 -22.74 -125.16 -43.39
C ALA A 687 -21.82 -126.13 -44.16
N MET A 688 -20.50 -125.95 -44.08
CA MET A 688 -19.49 -126.87 -44.65
C MET A 688 -19.67 -128.29 -44.13
N ARG A 689 -19.75 -128.48 -42.81
CA ARG A 689 -19.95 -129.81 -42.19
C ARG A 689 -21.26 -130.49 -42.60
N ARG A 690 -22.32 -129.74 -42.94
CA ARG A 690 -23.57 -130.31 -43.49
C ARG A 690 -23.36 -130.89 -44.89
N MET A 691 -22.45 -130.32 -45.67
CA MET A 691 -22.09 -130.84 -46.99
C MET A 691 -21.19 -132.08 -46.88
N GLU A 692 -20.29 -132.12 -45.89
CA GLU A 692 -19.41 -133.26 -45.62
C GLU A 692 -20.14 -134.45 -44.95
N GLY A 693 -21.18 -134.19 -44.15
CA GLY A 693 -21.88 -135.18 -43.32
C GLY A 693 -22.70 -136.25 -44.06
N ASN A 694 -22.65 -136.31 -45.39
CA ASN A 694 -23.42 -137.26 -46.22
C ASN A 694 -22.65 -138.56 -46.59
N TYR A 695 -21.52 -138.86 -45.95
CA TYR A 695 -20.82 -140.16 -46.06
C TYR A 695 -20.44 -140.75 -44.69
N SER A 696 -20.79 -142.03 -44.46
CA SER A 696 -20.71 -142.75 -43.17
C SER A 696 -21.02 -144.26 -43.39
N PRO A 697 -20.66 -145.23 -42.51
CA PRO A 697 -19.45 -145.39 -41.68
C PRO A 697 -18.88 -146.84 -41.60
N VAL A 698 -17.62 -146.98 -41.13
CA VAL A 698 -17.08 -148.02 -40.19
C VAL A 698 -15.80 -147.44 -39.51
N GLY A 699 -15.44 -147.64 -38.24
CA GLY A 699 -16.19 -148.14 -37.07
C GLY A 699 -15.32 -148.74 -35.92
N ARG A 700 -15.16 -148.03 -34.79
CA ARG A 700 -14.58 -148.44 -33.46
C ARG A 700 -13.03 -148.66 -33.40
N PHE A 701 -12.28 -148.41 -32.30
CA PHE A 701 -12.58 -147.90 -30.93
C PHE A 701 -11.30 -147.33 -30.23
N GLY A 702 -11.47 -146.35 -29.32
CA GLY A 702 -10.66 -146.13 -28.09
C GLY A 702 -9.62 -144.99 -28.09
N LEU A 703 -9.24 -144.34 -26.99
CA LEU A 703 -9.75 -144.06 -25.63
C LEU A 703 -8.60 -143.36 -24.85
N PHE A 704 -8.90 -142.67 -23.72
CA PHE A 704 -7.98 -141.94 -22.81
C PHE A 704 -7.46 -140.56 -23.28
N ALA A 705 -7.27 -139.54 -22.41
CA ALA A 705 -7.49 -139.40 -20.96
C ALA A 705 -7.96 -137.96 -20.57
N ALA A 706 -8.29 -137.75 -19.30
CA ALA A 706 -8.78 -136.47 -18.74
C ALA A 706 -7.87 -135.89 -17.64
N ALA A 707 -7.94 -134.58 -17.45
CA ALA A 707 -7.69 -133.81 -16.21
C ALA A 707 -8.37 -132.43 -16.42
N ASN A 708 -9.32 -131.90 -15.62
CA ASN A 708 -9.45 -131.74 -14.16
C ASN A 708 -8.36 -130.89 -13.49
N THR A 709 -8.69 -129.64 -13.19
CA THR A 709 -8.62 -128.94 -11.88
C THR A 709 -9.36 -127.59 -12.06
N ASP A 710 -10.50 -127.35 -11.40
CA ASP A 710 -10.66 -126.78 -10.04
C ASP A 710 -10.39 -125.26 -10.01
N ALA A 711 -11.40 -124.43 -9.74
CA ALA A 711 -11.77 -123.89 -8.40
C ALA A 711 -10.75 -122.84 -7.89
N ASN A 712 -11.12 -121.74 -7.21
CA ASN A 712 -12.33 -121.43 -6.42
C ASN A 712 -12.59 -119.88 -6.46
N PRO A 713 -13.45 -119.24 -5.63
CA PRO A 713 -14.29 -118.13 -6.09
C PRO A 713 -14.07 -116.86 -5.24
N ASP A 714 -15.12 -116.04 -5.11
CA ASP A 714 -15.34 -115.09 -4.00
C ASP A 714 -14.39 -113.86 -3.93
N LEU A 715 -14.84 -112.67 -3.52
CA LEU A 715 -16.09 -112.28 -2.86
C LEU A 715 -16.30 -110.76 -3.05
N THR A 716 -17.52 -110.30 -3.36
CA THR A 716 -18.08 -108.95 -3.03
C THR A 716 -17.36 -107.69 -3.58
N ASN A 717 -18.02 -106.55 -3.81
CA ASN A 717 -19.30 -106.06 -3.28
C ASN A 717 -19.94 -105.01 -4.24
N GLN A 718 -21.28 -104.90 -4.19
CA GLN A 718 -22.08 -103.66 -4.06
C GLN A 718 -21.59 -102.31 -4.67
N ALA A 719 -22.43 -101.45 -5.26
CA ALA A 719 -23.88 -101.47 -5.54
C ALA A 719 -24.24 -100.34 -6.55
N GLU A 720 -25.51 -100.33 -6.99
CA GLU A 720 -26.37 -99.15 -7.30
C GLU A 720 -25.71 -97.88 -7.90
N LEU A 721 -26.03 -97.38 -9.11
CA LEU A 721 -27.27 -97.43 -9.89
C LEU A 721 -28.49 -96.76 -9.20
N LYS A 722 -28.62 -95.43 -9.29
CA LYS A 722 -29.81 -94.72 -9.82
C LYS A 722 -29.80 -93.18 -9.67
N ILE A 723 -30.22 -92.54 -10.78
CA ILE A 723 -30.86 -91.21 -10.94
C ILE A 723 -29.99 -90.00 -10.54
#